data_AF-A0A6A6JAS2-F1
#
_entry.id   AF-A0A6A6JAS2-F1
#
_cell.length_a   1.000
_cell.length_b   1.000
_cell.length_c   1.000
_cell.angle_alpha   90.00
_cell.angle_beta   90.00
_cell.angle_gamma   90.00
#
_symmetry.space_group_name_H-M   'P 1'
#
loop_
_entity.id
_entity.type
_entity.pdbx_description
1 polymer ?
#
loop_
_entity_poly.entity_id
_entity_poly.type
_entity_poly.pdbx_seq_one_letter_code
_entity_poly.pdbx_strand_id
1 'polypeptide(L)'
;MISSKTLFLGVHTSNGIIRNLFLPLCHLLLFSPFALLALRHYRLDQQILEHVPEDYKTPDIWPQVFIAIIAVLLATRIISGSNSGLGKIDGKRRVQLLPFWIPGFRHWGNLVFGGETWLKSVRETSITNVVAYSPSGMKHNIVLSAPFLDLILGASASLEEADLIKWTLMHNAFGLPQNVKSKYFQIHSAIAEVCETEVFKGVKLTELTSTFLRSVSEALPDFITFNSSLVDQLQWERVANVELTDGTEEVECDLFALTNEFLCKVIIPLITGPQFPESYDLLATDLAVLNRYFYALSLGLPRFFPLPGLPGASLAKKRLLQNLSRLCKDLTTPPPKREIADDESASGEETDADTPTPLTALNDLFSQHDLPMQARAAITLELLHRIMSKAVPLAFWTLLHIYRQSSSDEQSTPLQTIRTETSTWAQAIQPPSIHPSFPAPPAISFSSLSPCFNPSSLPYLRACLFESRRLYNASITTAKITKPIIVTDPSSTSAGGGAPFELEPHTHLDIGLSQRLINISTAEYLSPDEWNPSRSTFAHSQAPVPLSATVFDDSEELVTAMLLPFVAGVCQLWEIGVAPKRGLWEEVMEKQAEASGEGGKGKGGKRKEGVWVVPGAVDGGSVMIPKGDVRVRVRRREGLERKRRGM
;
A
#
# COMPACT_ATOMS: atom_id res chain seq x y z
N MET A 1 -1.71 3.57 -20.35
CA MET A 1 -0.60 2.71 -19.93
C MET A 1 -1.18 1.57 -19.12
N ILE A 2 -0.70 0.34 -19.34
CA ILE A 2 -1.18 -0.85 -18.60
C ILE A 2 -0.65 -0.76 -17.17
N SER A 3 -1.51 -0.89 -16.16
CA SER A 3 -1.07 -0.95 -14.76
C SER A 3 -0.38 -2.29 -14.49
N SER A 4 0.72 -2.28 -13.73
CA SER A 4 1.38 -3.51 -13.29
C SER A 4 0.44 -4.37 -12.43
N LYS A 5 -0.48 -3.76 -11.67
CA LYS A 5 -1.49 -4.45 -10.88
C LYS A 5 -2.49 -5.21 -11.76
N THR A 6 -3.01 -4.55 -12.81
CA THR A 6 -4.00 -5.18 -13.70
C THR A 6 -3.37 -6.28 -14.54
N LEU A 7 -2.11 -6.11 -14.91
CA LEU A 7 -1.31 -7.17 -15.54
C LEU A 7 -1.05 -8.34 -14.58
N PHE A 8 -0.66 -8.06 -13.33
CA PHE A 8 -0.50 -9.09 -12.29
C PHE A 8 -1.76 -9.90 -12.11
N LEU A 9 -2.90 -9.22 -11.92
CA LEU A 9 -4.20 -9.85 -11.81
C LEU A 9 -4.50 -10.68 -13.05
N GLY A 10 -4.37 -10.12 -14.26
CA GLY A 10 -4.58 -10.82 -15.52
C GLY A 10 -3.75 -12.10 -15.68
N VAL A 11 -2.50 -12.11 -15.23
CA VAL A 11 -1.62 -13.29 -15.33
C VAL A 11 -1.98 -14.34 -14.27
N HIS A 12 -2.14 -13.94 -13.00
CA HIS A 12 -2.25 -14.87 -11.88
C HIS A 12 -3.68 -15.34 -11.59
N THR A 13 -4.69 -14.65 -12.11
CA THR A 13 -6.08 -15.13 -12.14
C THR A 13 -6.37 -16.00 -13.38
N SER A 14 -5.46 -16.06 -14.36
CA SER A 14 -5.63 -16.88 -15.55
C SER A 14 -5.26 -18.36 -15.34
N ASN A 15 -5.58 -19.19 -16.33
CA ASN A 15 -5.14 -20.58 -16.34
C ASN A 15 -3.61 -20.75 -16.26
N GLY A 16 -3.20 -21.99 -15.99
CA GLY A 16 -1.78 -22.36 -15.87
C GLY A 16 -0.96 -22.12 -17.15
N ILE A 17 -1.57 -22.12 -18.34
CA ILE A 17 -0.86 -21.91 -19.61
C ILE A 17 -0.38 -20.45 -19.70
N ILE A 18 -1.28 -19.48 -19.51
CA ILE A 18 -0.92 -18.05 -19.52
C ILE A 18 0.12 -17.78 -18.44
N ARG A 19 -0.09 -18.30 -17.23
CA ARG A 19 0.84 -18.10 -16.11
C ARG A 19 2.25 -18.62 -16.40
N ASN A 20 2.37 -19.80 -17.00
CA ASN A 20 3.66 -20.42 -17.27
C ASN A 20 4.36 -19.81 -18.51
N LEU A 21 3.60 -19.35 -19.51
CA LEU A 21 4.15 -18.79 -20.74
C LEU A 21 4.41 -17.28 -20.67
N PHE A 22 3.78 -16.55 -19.73
CA PHE A 22 3.87 -15.10 -19.64
C PHE A 22 5.32 -14.60 -19.56
N LEU A 23 6.11 -15.08 -18.59
CA LEU A 23 7.50 -14.66 -18.42
C LEU A 23 8.40 -15.07 -19.59
N PRO A 24 8.36 -16.32 -20.09
CA PRO A 24 9.07 -16.70 -21.31
C PRO A 24 8.73 -15.81 -22.51
N LEU A 25 7.46 -15.45 -22.70
CA LEU A 25 7.02 -14.55 -23.76
C LEU A 25 7.56 -13.13 -23.56
N CYS A 26 7.59 -12.61 -22.34
CA CYS A 26 8.22 -11.32 -22.05
C CYS A 26 9.71 -11.33 -22.41
N HIS A 27 10.43 -12.39 -22.06
CA HIS A 27 11.84 -12.55 -22.47
C HIS A 27 11.98 -12.63 -23.99
N LEU A 28 11.16 -13.45 -24.65
CA LEU A 28 11.18 -13.57 -26.11
C LEU A 28 10.92 -12.23 -26.79
N LEU A 29 9.93 -11.46 -26.33
CA LEU A 29 9.63 -10.12 -26.86
C LEU A 29 10.80 -9.15 -26.66
N LEU A 30 11.45 -9.17 -25.49
CA LEU A 30 12.64 -8.36 -25.21
C LEU A 30 13.82 -8.73 -26.10
N PHE A 31 14.01 -10.02 -26.38
CA PHE A 31 15.05 -10.50 -27.28
C PHE A 31 14.62 -10.50 -28.76
N SER A 32 13.36 -10.18 -29.07
CA SER A 32 12.81 -10.29 -30.43
C SER A 32 13.54 -9.44 -31.47
N PRO A 33 14.04 -8.22 -31.19
CA PRO A 33 14.83 -7.48 -32.18
C PRO A 33 16.13 -8.22 -32.52
N PHE A 34 16.77 -8.84 -31.52
CA PHE A 34 17.98 -9.64 -31.73
C PHE A 34 17.67 -10.97 -32.43
N ALA A 35 16.53 -11.60 -32.11
CA ALA A 35 16.08 -12.82 -32.77
C ALA A 35 15.71 -12.56 -34.25
N LEU A 36 15.03 -11.45 -34.56
CA LEU A 36 14.71 -11.03 -35.92
C LEU A 36 15.97 -10.64 -36.70
N LEU A 37 16.92 -9.94 -36.06
CA LEU A 37 18.22 -9.65 -36.65
C LEU A 37 19.00 -10.93 -36.94
N ALA A 38 18.98 -11.91 -36.03
CA ALA A 38 19.60 -13.21 -36.24
C ALA A 38 18.90 -14.00 -37.38
N LEU A 39 17.57 -14.09 -37.35
CA LEU A 39 16.78 -14.75 -38.41
C LEU A 39 17.09 -14.16 -39.79
N ARG A 40 17.14 -12.83 -39.89
CA ARG A 40 17.49 -12.12 -41.12
C ARG A 40 18.96 -12.30 -41.50
N HIS A 41 19.87 -12.30 -40.52
CA HIS A 41 21.30 -12.53 -40.75
C HIS A 41 21.56 -13.93 -41.32
N TYR A 42 20.84 -14.94 -40.82
CA TYR A 42 20.93 -16.33 -41.29
C TYR A 42 19.99 -16.66 -42.47
N ARG A 43 19.24 -15.68 -42.99
CA ARG A 43 18.25 -15.85 -44.08
C ARG A 43 17.18 -16.95 -43.82
N LEU A 44 16.88 -17.20 -42.55
CA LEU A 44 15.89 -18.20 -42.16
C LEU A 44 14.46 -17.76 -42.52
N ASP A 45 14.23 -16.45 -42.62
CA ASP A 45 12.99 -15.85 -43.12
C ASP A 45 12.66 -16.31 -44.55
N GLN A 46 13.66 -16.36 -45.44
CA GLN A 46 13.48 -16.83 -46.82
C GLN A 46 13.14 -18.33 -46.86
N GLN A 47 13.81 -19.15 -46.04
CA GLN A 47 13.55 -20.59 -45.96
C GLN A 47 12.15 -20.92 -45.43
N ILE A 48 11.64 -20.12 -44.47
CA ILE A 48 10.27 -20.31 -43.95
C ILE A 48 9.22 -19.93 -45.01
N LEU A 49 9.45 -18.85 -45.76
CA LEU A 49 8.56 -18.39 -46.84
C LEU A 49 8.44 -19.40 -47.99
N GLU A 50 9.50 -20.19 -48.25
CA GLU A 50 9.50 -21.27 -49.24
C GLU A 50 8.63 -22.47 -48.80
N HIS A 51 8.41 -22.67 -47.50
CA HIS A 51 7.57 -23.74 -46.96
C HIS A 51 6.09 -23.35 -46.82
N VAL A 52 5.73 -22.09 -47.06
CA VAL A 52 4.32 -21.64 -47.07
C VAL A 52 3.72 -21.97 -48.44
N PRO A 53 2.68 -22.84 -48.52
CA PRO A 53 2.07 -23.21 -49.79
C PRO A 53 1.56 -21.98 -50.53
N GLU A 54 1.77 -21.92 -51.86
CA GLU A 54 1.36 -20.81 -52.73
C GLU A 54 -0.12 -20.44 -52.58
N ASP A 55 -0.98 -21.43 -52.29
CA ASP A 55 -2.42 -21.24 -52.09
C ASP A 55 -2.75 -20.25 -50.96
N TYR A 56 -1.91 -20.19 -49.91
CA TYR A 56 -2.09 -19.30 -48.76
C TYR A 56 -1.56 -17.87 -48.99
N LYS A 57 -0.90 -17.60 -50.12
CA LYS A 57 -0.34 -16.28 -50.46
C LYS A 57 -1.34 -15.37 -51.17
N THR A 58 -2.54 -15.87 -51.49
CA THR A 58 -3.57 -15.09 -52.19
C THR A 58 -4.23 -14.07 -51.26
N PRO A 59 -4.45 -12.82 -51.71
CA PRO A 59 -5.07 -11.77 -50.88
C PRO A 59 -6.52 -12.09 -50.48
N ASP A 60 -7.17 -13.05 -51.16
CA ASP A 60 -8.58 -13.43 -50.96
C ASP A 60 -8.83 -14.22 -49.67
N ILE A 61 -7.80 -14.80 -49.05
CA ILE A 61 -7.92 -15.56 -47.79
C ILE A 61 -8.10 -14.62 -46.60
N TRP A 62 -7.52 -13.41 -46.64
CA TRP A 62 -7.60 -12.45 -45.54
C TRP A 62 -9.03 -12.00 -45.24
N PRO A 63 -9.87 -11.64 -46.24
CA PRO A 63 -11.30 -11.38 -46.03
C PRO A 63 -12.05 -12.57 -45.41
N GLN A 64 -11.77 -13.81 -45.86
CA GLN A 64 -12.45 -15.01 -45.35
C GLN A 64 -12.10 -15.28 -43.89
N VAL A 65 -10.81 -15.17 -43.53
CA VAL A 65 -10.34 -15.29 -42.15
C VAL A 65 -10.95 -14.18 -41.28
N PHE A 66 -11.01 -12.95 -41.76
CA PHE A 66 -11.61 -11.83 -41.03
C PHE A 66 -13.10 -12.05 -40.76
N ILE A 67 -13.87 -12.47 -41.78
CA ILE A 67 -15.30 -12.78 -41.63
C ILE A 67 -15.51 -13.95 -40.66
N ALA A 68 -14.71 -15.02 -40.77
CA ALA A 68 -14.79 -16.16 -39.86
C ALA A 68 -14.50 -15.75 -38.40
N ILE A 69 -13.51 -14.91 -38.17
CA ILE A 69 -13.20 -14.37 -36.83
C ILE A 69 -14.40 -13.58 -36.29
N ILE A 70 -14.97 -12.67 -37.07
CA ILE A 70 -16.14 -11.88 -36.65
C ILE A 70 -17.33 -12.79 -36.32
N ALA A 71 -17.61 -13.78 -37.18
CA ALA A 71 -18.70 -14.72 -36.96
C ALA A 71 -18.53 -15.51 -35.65
N VAL A 72 -17.30 -15.98 -35.36
CA VAL A 72 -16.97 -16.67 -34.10
C VAL A 72 -17.13 -15.74 -32.90
N LEU A 73 -16.66 -14.49 -32.97
CA LEU A 73 -16.76 -13.52 -31.88
C LEU A 73 -18.21 -13.15 -31.58
N LEU A 74 -19.04 -12.92 -32.61
CA LEU A 74 -20.47 -12.64 -32.46
C LEU A 74 -21.23 -13.84 -31.90
N ALA A 75 -21.02 -15.04 -32.44
CA ALA A 75 -21.63 -16.26 -31.92
C ALA A 75 -21.25 -16.48 -30.45
N THR A 76 -19.98 -16.29 -30.10
CA THR A 76 -19.49 -16.40 -28.72
C THR A 76 -20.20 -15.39 -27.81
N ARG A 77 -20.33 -14.13 -28.25
CA ARG A 77 -21.01 -13.07 -27.48
C ARG A 77 -22.49 -13.39 -27.25
N ILE A 78 -23.19 -13.88 -28.27
CA ILE A 78 -24.62 -14.23 -28.19
C ILE A 78 -24.82 -15.42 -27.24
N ILE A 79 -24.07 -16.51 -27.43
CA ILE A 79 -24.18 -17.73 -26.61
C ILE A 79 -23.80 -17.46 -25.16
N SER A 80 -22.71 -16.70 -24.94
CA SER A 80 -22.28 -16.32 -23.59
C SER A 80 -23.28 -15.38 -22.91
N GLY A 81 -23.95 -14.50 -23.67
CA GLY A 81 -24.99 -13.62 -23.16
C GLY A 81 -26.27 -14.36 -22.79
N SER A 82 -26.73 -15.30 -23.62
CA SER A 82 -27.98 -16.04 -23.41
C SER A 82 -27.91 -17.01 -22.22
N ASN A 83 -26.76 -17.66 -22.00
CA ASN A 83 -26.57 -18.59 -20.87
C ASN A 83 -26.41 -17.90 -19.51
N SER A 84 -26.28 -16.57 -19.48
CA SER A 84 -26.02 -15.82 -18.24
C SER A 84 -27.29 -15.60 -17.39
N GLY A 85 -28.49 -15.87 -17.93
CA GLY A 85 -29.78 -15.51 -17.29
C GLY A 85 -30.64 -16.63 -16.69
N LEU A 86 -30.34 -17.93 -16.88
CA LEU A 86 -31.38 -18.98 -16.73
C LEU A 86 -31.06 -20.19 -15.83
N GLY A 87 -29.92 -20.25 -15.15
CA GLY A 87 -29.57 -21.41 -14.33
C GLY A 87 -30.16 -21.35 -12.90
N LYS A 88 -31.47 -21.58 -12.73
CA LYS A 88 -31.99 -22.06 -11.43
C LYS A 88 -31.70 -23.56 -11.35
N ILE A 89 -30.77 -23.95 -10.51
CA ILE A 89 -30.55 -25.36 -10.19
C ILE A 89 -30.99 -25.53 -8.73
N ASP A 90 -31.97 -26.40 -8.51
CA ASP A 90 -32.48 -26.71 -7.17
C ASP A 90 -33.03 -25.49 -6.39
N GLY A 91 -33.70 -24.56 -7.10
CA GLY A 91 -34.29 -23.35 -6.52
C GLY A 91 -33.29 -22.25 -6.14
N LYS A 92 -31.97 -22.49 -6.26
CA LYS A 92 -30.90 -21.52 -5.96
C LYS A 92 -30.44 -20.79 -7.21
N ARG A 93 -30.03 -19.53 -7.05
CA ARG A 93 -29.51 -18.69 -8.15
C ARG A 93 -27.99 -18.81 -8.23
N ARG A 94 -27.46 -19.23 -9.38
CA ARG A 94 -26.01 -19.20 -9.61
C ARG A 94 -25.52 -17.78 -9.91
N VAL A 95 -24.28 -17.49 -9.53
CA VAL A 95 -23.61 -16.23 -9.86
C VAL A 95 -23.48 -16.10 -11.38
N GLN A 96 -23.96 -14.98 -11.92
CA GLN A 96 -23.95 -14.69 -13.35
C GLN A 96 -22.52 -14.45 -13.85
N LEU A 97 -22.08 -15.24 -14.83
CA LEU A 97 -20.83 -14.99 -15.54
C LEU A 97 -21.05 -13.86 -16.56
N LEU A 98 -20.17 -12.87 -16.55
CA LEU A 98 -20.20 -11.77 -17.52
C LEU A 98 -20.03 -12.31 -18.96
N PRO A 99 -20.73 -11.70 -19.93
CA PRO A 99 -20.61 -12.11 -21.32
C PRO A 99 -19.26 -11.69 -21.90
N PHE A 100 -18.61 -12.59 -22.65
CA PHE A 100 -17.30 -12.35 -23.27
C PHE A 100 -17.34 -12.49 -24.80
N TRP A 101 -16.35 -11.88 -25.47
CA TRP A 101 -16.22 -11.88 -26.92
C TRP A 101 -15.28 -12.97 -27.43
N ILE A 102 -14.11 -13.11 -26.79
CA ILE A 102 -13.04 -13.98 -27.27
C ILE A 102 -13.12 -15.33 -26.56
N PRO A 103 -13.39 -16.45 -27.27
CA PRO A 103 -13.34 -17.77 -26.65
C PRO A 103 -11.91 -18.08 -26.17
N GLY A 104 -11.79 -18.84 -25.08
CA GLY A 104 -10.49 -19.15 -24.46
C GLY A 104 -9.92 -18.03 -23.59
N PHE A 105 -9.68 -16.83 -24.13
CA PHE A 105 -9.18 -15.68 -23.36
C PHE A 105 -10.24 -15.04 -22.47
N ARG A 106 -11.52 -15.11 -22.88
CA ARG A 106 -12.68 -14.61 -22.14
C ARG A 106 -12.47 -13.16 -21.71
N HIS A 107 -12.38 -12.88 -20.41
CA HIS A 107 -12.26 -11.52 -19.86
C HIS A 107 -10.81 -11.05 -19.69
N TRP A 108 -9.82 -11.85 -20.09
CA TRP A 108 -8.40 -11.54 -19.85
C TRP A 108 -7.98 -10.19 -20.46
N GLY A 109 -8.31 -9.94 -21.73
CA GLY A 109 -7.99 -8.67 -22.38
C GLY A 109 -8.68 -7.48 -21.74
N ASN A 110 -9.96 -7.63 -21.38
CA ASN A 110 -10.72 -6.58 -20.70
C ASN A 110 -10.08 -6.24 -19.34
N LEU A 111 -9.59 -7.23 -18.61
CA LEU A 111 -8.93 -7.03 -17.33
C LEU A 111 -7.56 -6.36 -17.47
N VAL A 112 -6.72 -6.84 -18.40
CA VAL A 112 -5.36 -6.32 -18.59
C VAL A 112 -5.37 -4.89 -19.16
N PHE A 113 -6.15 -4.66 -20.20
CA PHE A 113 -6.17 -3.38 -20.93
C PHE A 113 -7.20 -2.39 -20.36
N GLY A 114 -8.34 -2.88 -19.87
CA GLY A 114 -9.41 -2.05 -19.31
C GLY A 114 -9.30 -1.84 -17.79
N GLY A 115 -8.67 -2.75 -17.07
CA GLY A 115 -8.32 -2.59 -15.66
C GLY A 115 -9.48 -2.22 -14.74
N GLU A 116 -9.23 -1.27 -13.83
CA GLU A 116 -10.23 -0.74 -12.90
C GLU A 116 -11.37 -0.02 -13.63
N THR A 117 -11.12 0.64 -14.76
CA THR A 117 -12.16 1.32 -15.55
C THR A 117 -13.18 0.32 -16.11
N TRP A 118 -12.71 -0.83 -16.59
CA TRP A 118 -13.61 -1.91 -17.02
C TRP A 118 -14.42 -2.46 -15.85
N LEU A 119 -13.79 -2.71 -14.69
CA LEU A 119 -14.48 -3.18 -13.49
C LEU A 119 -15.49 -2.17 -12.94
N LYS A 120 -15.20 -0.86 -13.00
CA LYS A 120 -16.13 0.22 -12.65
C LYS A 120 -17.36 0.20 -13.57
N SER A 121 -17.14 0.06 -14.88
CA SER A 121 -18.23 -0.10 -15.85
C SER A 121 -19.07 -1.36 -15.58
N VAL A 122 -18.44 -2.48 -15.19
CA VAL A 122 -19.15 -3.68 -14.76
C VAL A 122 -20.01 -3.40 -13.54
N ARG A 123 -19.49 -2.74 -12.51
CA ARG A 123 -20.25 -2.36 -11.30
C ARG A 123 -21.46 -1.50 -11.65
N GLU A 124 -21.28 -0.46 -12.46
CA GLU A 124 -22.33 0.50 -12.85
C GLU A 124 -23.43 -0.13 -13.73
N THR A 125 -23.10 -1.16 -14.51
CA THR A 125 -24.05 -1.85 -15.41
C THR A 125 -24.69 -3.09 -14.79
N SER A 126 -24.18 -3.56 -13.66
CA SER A 126 -24.67 -4.78 -13.01
C SER A 126 -25.88 -4.50 -12.11
N ILE A 127 -26.95 -5.26 -12.34
CA ILE A 127 -28.16 -5.23 -11.51
C ILE A 127 -28.09 -6.17 -10.30
N THR A 128 -27.10 -7.07 -10.26
CA THR A 128 -26.93 -8.06 -9.19
C THR A 128 -25.85 -7.63 -8.21
N ASN A 129 -26.00 -8.05 -6.95
CA ASN A 129 -25.00 -7.80 -5.90
C ASN A 129 -23.71 -8.62 -6.03
N VAL A 130 -23.72 -9.64 -6.90
CA VAL A 130 -22.57 -10.48 -7.19
C VAL A 130 -22.51 -10.79 -8.69
N VAL A 131 -21.30 -10.74 -9.24
CA VAL A 131 -21.01 -11.08 -10.64
C VAL A 131 -19.76 -11.94 -10.71
N ALA A 132 -19.69 -12.83 -11.69
CA ALA A 132 -18.51 -13.61 -11.96
C ALA A 132 -17.84 -13.12 -13.25
N TYR A 133 -16.52 -13.07 -13.24
CA TYR A 133 -15.72 -12.96 -14.45
C TYR A 133 -14.78 -14.16 -14.55
N SER A 134 -14.25 -14.38 -15.74
CA SER A 134 -13.32 -15.46 -15.99
C SER A 134 -12.18 -14.99 -16.88
N PRO A 135 -11.02 -14.67 -16.32
CA PRO A 135 -9.81 -14.45 -17.09
C PRO A 135 -9.26 -15.83 -17.48
N SER A 136 -9.36 -16.15 -18.77
CA SER A 136 -8.86 -17.39 -19.37
C SER A 136 -9.11 -18.70 -18.59
N GLY A 137 -10.34 -18.95 -18.13
CA GLY A 137 -10.79 -20.28 -17.70
C GLY A 137 -10.98 -20.47 -16.20
N MET A 138 -10.37 -19.66 -15.33
CA MET A 138 -10.68 -19.66 -13.89
C MET A 138 -11.87 -18.73 -13.63
N LYS A 139 -12.76 -19.09 -12.69
CA LYS A 139 -13.95 -18.29 -12.33
C LYS A 139 -13.67 -17.50 -11.06
N HIS A 140 -13.81 -16.19 -11.15
CA HIS A 140 -13.62 -15.23 -10.07
C HIS A 140 -14.95 -14.51 -9.81
N ASN A 141 -15.39 -14.51 -8.57
CA ASN A 141 -16.60 -13.83 -8.13
C ASN A 141 -16.20 -12.48 -7.52
N ILE A 142 -16.87 -11.43 -7.96
CA ILE A 142 -16.78 -10.08 -7.41
C ILE A 142 -18.11 -9.77 -6.74
N VAL A 143 -18.02 -9.32 -5.51
CA VAL A 143 -19.15 -8.83 -4.74
C VAL A 143 -19.20 -7.32 -4.89
N LEU A 144 -20.39 -6.82 -5.17
CA LEU A 144 -20.61 -5.41 -5.48
C LEU A 144 -21.33 -4.68 -4.33
N SER A 145 -21.84 -5.38 -3.31
CA SER A 145 -22.53 -4.78 -2.16
C SER A 145 -21.82 -5.10 -0.84
N ALA A 146 -21.65 -4.08 0.01
CA ALA A 146 -21.00 -4.20 1.33
C ALA A 146 -21.66 -5.25 2.26
N PRO A 147 -22.97 -5.18 2.57
CA PRO A 147 -23.61 -6.16 3.46
C PRO A 147 -23.54 -7.59 2.91
N PHE A 148 -23.58 -7.75 1.58
CA PHE A 148 -23.46 -9.06 0.96
C PHE A 148 -22.04 -9.65 1.09
N LEU A 149 -21.02 -8.78 0.99
CA LEU A 149 -19.63 -9.18 1.20
C LEU A 149 -19.40 -9.64 2.65
N ASP A 150 -19.91 -8.89 3.63
CA ASP A 150 -19.77 -9.25 5.05
C ASP A 150 -20.47 -10.57 5.38
N LEU A 151 -21.63 -10.87 4.78
CA LEU A 151 -22.30 -12.17 4.91
C LEU A 151 -21.45 -13.34 4.39
N ILE A 152 -20.79 -13.17 3.23
CA ILE A 152 -19.90 -14.19 2.66
C ILE A 152 -18.67 -14.40 3.55
N LEU A 153 -18.10 -13.31 4.06
CA LEU A 153 -16.92 -13.36 4.91
C LEU A 153 -17.20 -13.93 6.30
N GLY A 154 -18.43 -13.78 6.80
CA GLY A 154 -18.92 -14.48 7.99
C GLY A 154 -18.86 -16.01 7.86
N ALA A 155 -18.83 -16.55 6.64
CA ALA A 155 -18.60 -17.97 6.35
C ALA A 155 -17.11 -18.30 6.15
N SER A 156 -16.22 -17.69 6.94
CA SER A 156 -14.75 -17.80 6.83
C SER A 156 -14.23 -19.24 6.80
N ALA A 157 -14.88 -20.19 7.49
CA ALA A 157 -14.53 -21.61 7.47
C ALA A 157 -14.67 -22.29 6.09
N SER A 158 -15.31 -21.63 5.12
CA SER A 158 -15.45 -22.08 3.73
C SER A 158 -14.52 -21.34 2.77
N LEU A 159 -13.67 -20.44 3.30
CA LEU A 159 -12.74 -19.62 2.56
C LEU A 159 -11.31 -19.95 2.98
N GLU A 160 -10.42 -20.00 2.01
CA GLU A 160 -8.99 -20.21 2.21
C GLU A 160 -8.24 -19.19 1.38
N GLU A 161 -7.15 -18.61 1.89
CA GLU A 161 -6.34 -17.68 1.08
C GLU A 161 -5.76 -18.42 -0.14
N ALA A 162 -5.72 -17.77 -1.31
CA ALA A 162 -5.25 -18.42 -2.53
C ALA A 162 -3.72 -18.69 -2.50
N ASP A 163 -3.33 -19.92 -2.15
CA ASP A 163 -1.93 -20.40 -2.06
C ASP A 163 -1.03 -19.99 -3.24
N LEU A 164 -1.57 -20.05 -4.46
CA LEU A 164 -0.83 -19.73 -5.66
C LEU A 164 -0.40 -18.26 -5.68
N ILE A 165 -1.33 -17.35 -5.36
CA ILE A 165 -1.06 -15.91 -5.36
C ILE A 165 -0.08 -15.61 -4.23
N LYS A 166 -0.34 -16.15 -3.02
CA LYS A 166 0.56 -16.03 -1.87
C LYS A 166 1.98 -16.49 -2.18
N TRP A 167 2.15 -17.69 -2.74
CA TRP A 167 3.45 -18.21 -3.16
C TRP A 167 4.14 -17.31 -4.18
N THR A 168 3.39 -16.84 -5.18
CA THR A 168 3.95 -15.96 -6.22
C THR A 168 4.48 -14.67 -5.60
N LEU A 169 3.73 -14.04 -4.69
CA LEU A 169 4.16 -12.84 -3.99
C LEU A 169 5.43 -13.12 -3.16
N MET A 170 5.43 -14.18 -2.35
CA MET A 170 6.59 -14.59 -1.56
C MET A 170 7.83 -14.85 -2.41
N HIS A 171 7.68 -15.58 -3.51
CA HIS A 171 8.80 -15.93 -4.38
C HIS A 171 9.32 -14.71 -5.17
N ASN A 172 8.43 -14.00 -5.86
CA ASN A 172 8.81 -12.96 -6.81
C ASN A 172 9.02 -11.60 -6.16
N ALA A 173 8.12 -11.14 -5.29
CA ALA A 173 8.25 -9.83 -4.64
C ALA A 173 9.27 -9.87 -3.51
N PHE A 174 9.14 -10.86 -2.62
CA PHE A 174 9.96 -10.96 -1.41
C PHE A 174 11.21 -11.84 -1.57
N GLY A 175 11.33 -12.62 -2.65
CA GLY A 175 12.57 -13.36 -2.94
C GLY A 175 12.72 -14.68 -2.18
N LEU A 176 11.62 -15.29 -1.74
CA LEU A 176 11.64 -16.60 -1.08
C LEU A 176 12.19 -17.67 -2.04
N PRO A 177 13.24 -18.44 -1.68
CA PRO A 177 13.82 -19.42 -2.58
C PRO A 177 12.88 -20.58 -2.94
N GLN A 178 12.93 -21.05 -4.19
CA GLN A 178 12.05 -22.10 -4.71
C GLN A 178 12.18 -23.43 -3.95
N ASN A 179 13.38 -23.76 -3.48
CA ASN A 179 13.68 -24.97 -2.71
C ASN A 179 13.02 -25.00 -1.32
N VAL A 180 12.52 -23.86 -0.82
CA VAL A 180 11.87 -23.75 0.51
C VAL A 180 10.34 -23.82 0.39
N LYS A 181 9.78 -23.96 -0.82
CA LYS A 181 8.33 -23.91 -1.05
C LYS A 181 7.51 -24.83 -0.15
N SER A 182 7.83 -26.12 -0.13
CA SER A 182 7.10 -27.11 0.68
C SER A 182 7.18 -26.80 2.17
N LYS A 183 8.39 -26.46 2.63
CA LYS A 183 8.67 -26.13 4.02
C LYS A 183 7.93 -24.87 4.47
N TYR A 184 7.89 -23.83 3.64
CA TYR A 184 7.12 -22.61 3.90
C TYR A 184 5.64 -22.93 4.11
N PHE A 185 5.02 -23.73 3.23
CA PHE A 185 3.62 -24.09 3.39
C PHE A 185 3.34 -24.98 4.61
N GLN A 186 4.32 -25.74 5.10
CA GLN A 186 4.15 -26.52 6.32
C GLN A 186 4.13 -25.65 7.59
N ILE A 187 4.86 -24.53 7.58
CA ILE A 187 5.04 -23.68 8.75
C ILE A 187 4.28 -22.34 8.65
N HIS A 188 3.61 -22.06 7.52
CA HIS A 188 3.02 -20.73 7.29
C HIS A 188 1.98 -20.37 8.37
N SER A 189 1.26 -21.37 8.91
CA SER A 189 0.26 -21.17 9.93
C SER A 189 0.91 -20.78 11.25
N ALA A 190 2.01 -21.45 11.61
CA ALA A 190 2.81 -21.10 12.78
C ALA A 190 3.44 -19.70 12.64
N ILE A 191 3.92 -19.33 11.44
CA ILE A 191 4.41 -17.96 11.18
C ILE A 191 3.29 -16.94 11.38
N ALA A 192 2.10 -17.21 10.84
CA ALA A 192 0.94 -16.34 10.99
C ALA A 192 0.54 -16.20 12.47
N GLU A 193 0.51 -17.29 13.21
CA GLU A 193 0.21 -17.31 14.66
C GLU A 193 1.23 -16.50 15.47
N VAL A 194 2.53 -16.63 15.20
CA VAL A 194 3.55 -15.79 15.86
C VAL A 194 3.36 -14.32 15.50
N CYS A 195 3.06 -14.00 14.24
CA CYS A 195 2.76 -12.61 13.87
C CYS A 195 1.51 -12.07 14.57
N GLU A 196 0.45 -12.88 14.68
CA GLU A 196 -0.76 -12.47 15.38
C GLU A 196 -0.49 -12.21 16.86
N THR A 197 0.22 -13.12 17.53
CA THR A 197 0.50 -13.04 18.97
C THR A 197 1.51 -11.97 19.34
N GLU A 198 2.55 -11.76 18.53
CA GLU A 198 3.64 -10.83 18.84
C GLU A 198 3.46 -9.44 18.23
N VAL A 199 2.60 -9.27 17.21
CA VAL A 199 2.49 -8.00 16.47
C VAL A 199 1.06 -7.47 16.43
N PHE A 200 0.08 -8.29 16.09
CA PHE A 200 -1.24 -7.80 15.65
C PHE A 200 -2.37 -7.92 16.68
N LYS A 201 -2.24 -8.71 17.74
CA LYS A 201 -3.32 -8.95 18.72
C LYS A 201 -2.81 -8.93 20.16
N GLY A 202 -3.76 -8.83 21.08
CA GLY A 202 -3.55 -9.05 22.51
C GLY A 202 -2.64 -8.03 23.20
N VAL A 203 -1.89 -8.49 24.19
CA VAL A 203 -1.05 -7.61 25.05
C VAL A 203 0.12 -7.03 24.27
N LYS A 204 0.74 -7.80 23.36
CA LYS A 204 1.88 -7.35 22.57
C LYS A 204 1.54 -6.18 21.65
N LEU A 205 0.36 -6.19 21.03
CA LEU A 205 -0.17 -5.04 20.28
C LEU A 205 -0.21 -3.76 21.16
N THR A 206 -0.68 -3.88 22.41
CA THR A 206 -0.75 -2.73 23.32
C THR A 206 0.62 -2.24 23.78
N GLU A 207 1.58 -3.15 24.01
CA GLU A 207 2.98 -2.83 24.33
C GLU A 207 3.67 -2.11 23.16
N LEU A 208 3.51 -2.60 21.93
CA LEU A 208 4.05 -1.99 20.72
C LEU A 208 3.47 -0.59 20.51
N THR A 209 2.15 -0.43 20.72
CA THR A 209 1.47 0.87 20.58
C THR A 209 1.93 1.86 21.65
N SER A 210 2.15 1.40 22.89
CA SER A 210 2.71 2.22 23.95
C SER A 210 4.13 2.68 23.66
N THR A 211 4.96 1.78 23.13
CA THR A 211 6.33 2.10 22.71
C THR A 211 6.31 3.10 21.54
N PHE A 212 5.43 2.88 20.55
CA PHE A 212 5.22 3.82 19.45
C PHE A 212 4.82 5.21 19.95
N LEU A 213 3.86 5.31 20.88
CA LEU A 213 3.42 6.59 21.45
C LEU A 213 4.56 7.35 22.13
N ARG A 214 5.41 6.64 22.90
CA ARG A 214 6.61 7.24 23.50
C ARG A 214 7.57 7.74 22.43
N SER A 215 7.89 6.91 21.44
CA SER A 215 8.81 7.27 20.35
C SER A 215 8.29 8.43 19.49
N VAL A 216 6.98 8.49 19.23
CA VAL A 216 6.35 9.65 18.56
C VAL A 216 6.41 10.89 19.45
N SER A 217 6.13 10.77 20.75
CA SER A 217 6.23 11.90 21.69
C SER A 217 7.63 12.52 21.73
N GLU A 218 8.66 11.69 21.59
CA GLU A 218 10.06 12.10 21.58
C GLU A 218 10.51 12.64 20.22
N ALA A 219 10.16 11.96 19.12
CA ALA A 219 10.69 12.30 17.79
C ALA A 219 9.85 13.34 17.02
N LEU A 220 8.54 13.43 17.26
CA LEU A 220 7.65 14.32 16.50
C LEU A 220 7.90 15.83 16.70
N PRO A 221 8.34 16.31 17.88
CA PRO A 221 8.90 17.66 18.04
C PRO A 221 9.98 18.02 17.02
N ASP A 222 10.77 17.03 16.62
CA ASP A 222 11.88 17.15 15.66
C ASP A 222 11.49 16.67 14.27
N PHE A 223 10.18 16.59 13.96
CA PHE A 223 9.71 16.30 12.60
C PHE A 223 10.39 17.21 11.58
N ILE A 224 10.62 18.48 11.95
CA ILE A 224 11.47 19.44 11.25
C ILE A 224 12.32 20.25 12.25
N THR A 225 13.63 20.25 12.07
CA THR A 225 14.61 20.92 12.93
C THR A 225 14.83 22.39 12.57
N PHE A 226 14.55 22.79 11.32
CA PHE A 226 14.85 24.12 10.76
C PHE A 226 16.35 24.41 10.63
N ASN A 227 17.18 23.36 10.56
CA ASN A 227 18.61 23.50 10.35
C ASN A 227 18.92 23.85 8.88
N SER A 228 19.70 24.92 8.66
CA SER A 228 20.13 25.39 7.34
C SER A 228 21.23 24.56 6.72
N SER A 229 22.04 23.94 7.56
CA SER A 229 23.13 23.06 7.15
C SER A 229 22.60 21.64 6.93
N LEU A 230 22.84 21.08 5.75
CA LEU A 230 22.53 19.67 5.43
C LEU A 230 23.18 18.68 6.42
N VAL A 231 24.31 19.05 7.02
CA VAL A 231 25.03 18.19 7.98
C VAL A 231 24.27 18.10 9.31
N ASP A 232 23.60 19.19 9.70
CA ASP A 232 22.85 19.29 10.96
C ASP A 232 21.39 18.85 10.80
N GLN A 233 20.92 18.66 9.55
CA GLN A 233 19.60 18.10 9.27
C GLN A 233 19.52 16.62 9.65
N LEU A 234 18.36 16.21 10.14
CA LEU A 234 18.06 14.80 10.40
C LEU A 234 17.95 14.04 9.07
N GLN A 235 18.15 12.72 9.14
CA GLN A 235 18.18 11.89 7.94
C GLN A 235 16.90 11.98 7.10
N TRP A 236 15.73 12.02 7.75
CA TRP A 236 14.46 12.16 7.05
C TRP A 236 14.28 13.54 6.41
N GLU A 237 14.88 14.59 6.97
CA GLU A 237 14.85 15.93 6.39
C GLU A 237 15.69 16.01 5.11
N ARG A 238 16.87 15.38 5.13
CA ARG A 238 17.76 15.31 3.96
C ARG A 238 17.10 14.61 2.78
N VAL A 239 16.41 13.50 3.03
CA VAL A 239 15.72 12.73 1.98
C VAL A 239 14.47 13.47 1.48
N ALA A 240 13.80 14.23 2.35
CA ALA A 240 12.63 15.03 2.00
C ALA A 240 12.95 16.38 1.34
N ASN A 241 14.22 16.64 1.00
CA ASN A 241 14.69 17.89 0.40
C ASN A 241 14.24 19.13 1.19
N VAL A 242 14.44 19.12 2.52
CA VAL A 242 14.07 20.25 3.37
C VAL A 242 14.95 21.47 3.07
N GLU A 243 14.30 22.52 2.58
CA GLU A 243 14.92 23.81 2.26
C GLU A 243 14.26 24.92 3.10
N LEU A 244 15.05 25.74 3.79
CA LEU A 244 14.51 26.90 4.51
C LEU A 244 14.09 27.99 3.54
N THR A 245 12.95 28.64 3.82
CA THR A 245 12.56 29.86 3.13
C THR A 245 13.16 31.09 3.84
N ASP A 246 13.23 32.21 3.10
CA ASP A 246 13.69 33.51 3.61
C ASP A 246 12.94 33.88 4.90
N GLY A 247 13.59 33.71 6.07
CA GLY A 247 13.02 34.02 7.38
C GLY A 247 13.16 32.96 8.48
N THR A 248 13.77 31.79 8.23
CA THR A 248 14.05 30.71 9.24
C THR A 248 12.85 30.08 9.97
N GLU A 249 11.63 30.58 9.77
CA GLU A 249 10.41 30.12 10.46
C GLU A 249 9.58 29.11 9.64
N GLU A 250 9.86 29.01 8.35
CA GLU A 250 9.16 28.18 7.38
C GLU A 250 10.17 27.32 6.59
N VAL A 251 9.80 26.09 6.26
CA VAL A 251 10.58 25.23 5.36
C VAL A 251 9.72 24.68 4.24
N GLU A 252 10.33 24.44 3.09
CA GLU A 252 9.72 23.71 1.98
C GLU A 252 10.29 22.30 1.90
N CYS A 253 9.43 21.29 1.75
CA CYS A 253 9.85 19.89 1.69
C CYS A 253 8.86 19.02 0.93
N ASP A 254 9.29 17.81 0.59
CA ASP A 254 8.49 16.77 -0.05
C ASP A 254 7.72 15.97 1.02
N LEU A 255 6.39 16.12 1.08
CA LEU A 255 5.56 15.62 2.18
C LEU A 255 5.54 14.08 2.28
N PHE A 256 5.48 13.37 1.15
CA PHE A 256 5.45 11.91 1.14
C PHE A 256 6.80 11.34 1.56
N ALA A 257 7.91 11.86 1.04
CA ALA A 257 9.26 11.48 1.47
C ALA A 257 9.47 11.72 2.96
N LEU A 258 9.08 12.90 3.48
CA LEU A 258 9.19 13.23 4.91
C LEU A 258 8.39 12.24 5.78
N THR A 259 7.14 11.99 5.40
CA THR A 259 6.25 11.07 6.12
C THR A 259 6.79 9.64 6.09
N ASN A 260 7.32 9.20 4.94
CA ASN A 260 7.88 7.86 4.76
C ASN A 260 9.09 7.62 5.66
N GLU A 261 10.07 8.53 5.62
CA GLU A 261 11.32 8.39 6.37
C GLU A 261 11.07 8.50 7.87
N PHE A 262 10.24 9.47 8.30
CA PHE A 262 9.88 9.62 9.71
C PHE A 262 9.16 8.38 10.25
N LEU A 263 8.11 7.89 9.58
CA LEU A 263 7.39 6.70 10.05
C LEU A 263 8.25 5.45 10.03
N CYS A 264 9.16 5.29 9.06
CA CYS A 264 10.12 4.19 9.08
C CYS A 264 11.05 4.25 10.29
N LYS A 265 11.55 5.43 10.65
CA LYS A 265 12.40 5.61 11.84
C LYS A 265 11.67 5.25 13.14
N VAL A 266 10.37 5.48 13.22
CA VAL A 266 9.59 5.23 14.45
C VAL A 266 8.97 3.82 14.50
N ILE A 267 8.48 3.28 13.37
CA ILE A 267 7.76 2.00 13.33
C ILE A 267 8.71 0.81 13.26
N ILE A 268 9.75 0.86 12.41
CA ILE A 268 10.61 -0.31 12.17
C ILE A 268 11.34 -0.78 13.44
N PRO A 269 11.91 0.11 14.29
CA PRO A 269 12.52 -0.31 15.55
C PRO A 269 11.64 -1.18 16.44
N LEU A 270 10.31 -0.99 16.39
CA LEU A 270 9.37 -1.75 17.20
C LEU A 270 9.36 -3.23 16.84
N ILE A 271 9.67 -3.56 15.58
CA ILE A 271 9.70 -4.93 15.07
C ILE A 271 11.11 -5.50 15.08
N THR A 272 12.11 -4.71 14.66
CA THR A 272 13.48 -5.18 14.41
C THR A 272 14.47 -4.84 15.52
N GLY A 273 14.12 -3.96 16.44
CA GLY A 273 15.05 -3.28 17.35
C GLY A 273 15.66 -2.01 16.73
N PRO A 274 16.16 -1.09 17.57
CA PRO A 274 16.61 0.25 17.15
C PRO A 274 17.89 0.25 16.30
N GLN A 275 18.76 -0.74 16.49
CA GLN A 275 20.06 -0.79 15.79
C GLN A 275 19.92 -1.03 14.28
N PHE A 276 18.90 -1.78 13.85
CA PHE A 276 18.75 -2.13 12.44
C PHE A 276 18.52 -0.91 11.54
N PRO A 277 17.51 -0.05 11.77
CA PRO A 277 17.31 1.15 10.95
C PRO A 277 18.48 2.13 11.03
N GLU A 278 19.23 2.17 12.13
CA GLU A 278 20.43 3.01 12.27
C GLU A 278 21.62 2.49 11.47
N SER A 279 21.72 1.18 11.30
CA SER A 279 22.76 0.55 10.48
C SER A 279 22.48 0.61 8.97
N TYR A 280 21.24 0.95 8.58
CA TYR A 280 20.80 0.86 7.20
C TYR A 280 20.12 2.15 6.72
N ASP A 281 20.95 3.09 6.27
CA ASP A 281 20.51 4.44 5.91
C ASP A 281 19.47 4.53 4.78
N LEU A 282 19.41 3.52 3.89
CA LEU A 282 18.50 3.50 2.75
C LEU A 282 17.24 2.66 3.00
N LEU A 283 17.01 2.20 4.23
CA LEU A 283 15.93 1.27 4.56
C LEU A 283 14.55 1.79 4.14
N ALA A 284 14.21 3.01 4.55
CA ALA A 284 12.91 3.62 4.30
C ALA A 284 12.69 3.90 2.80
N THR A 285 13.71 4.45 2.14
CA THR A 285 13.70 4.67 0.68
C THR A 285 13.55 3.35 -0.09
N ASP A 286 14.28 2.30 0.29
CA ASP A 286 14.19 1.01 -0.41
C ASP A 286 12.85 0.30 -0.19
N LEU A 287 12.25 0.43 1.01
CA LEU A 287 10.89 -0.05 1.27
C LEU A 287 9.85 0.72 0.45
N ALA A 288 9.98 2.04 0.33
CA ALA A 288 9.10 2.85 -0.52
C ALA A 288 9.22 2.46 -2.01
N VAL A 289 10.44 2.23 -2.50
CA VAL A 289 10.69 1.78 -3.87
C VAL A 289 10.12 0.37 -4.09
N LEU A 290 10.30 -0.55 -3.15
CA LEU A 290 9.70 -1.88 -3.19
C LEU A 290 8.17 -1.78 -3.30
N ASN A 291 7.54 -0.93 -2.48
CA ASN A 291 6.09 -0.75 -2.49
C ASN A 291 5.59 -0.14 -3.81
N ARG A 292 6.30 0.84 -4.36
CA ARG A 292 5.97 1.48 -5.65
C ARG A 292 5.98 0.53 -6.84
N TYR A 293 6.92 -0.42 -6.84
CA TYR A 293 7.06 -1.41 -7.91
C TYR A 293 6.55 -2.78 -7.51
N PHE A 294 5.76 -2.88 -6.45
CA PHE A 294 5.36 -4.15 -5.84
C PHE A 294 4.81 -5.13 -6.87
N TYR A 295 3.75 -4.76 -7.62
CA TYR A 295 3.16 -5.67 -8.61
C TYR A 295 4.08 -6.01 -9.79
N ALA A 296 4.97 -5.09 -10.17
CA ALA A 296 5.94 -5.36 -11.23
C ALA A 296 7.01 -6.38 -10.78
N LEU A 297 7.43 -6.29 -9.52
CA LEU A 297 8.31 -7.26 -8.88
C LEU A 297 7.59 -8.59 -8.63
N SER A 298 6.33 -8.55 -8.19
CA SER A 298 5.47 -9.73 -8.01
C SER A 298 5.23 -10.52 -9.29
N LEU A 299 5.15 -9.84 -10.44
CA LEU A 299 5.09 -10.49 -11.76
C LEU A 299 6.38 -11.23 -12.11
N GLY A 300 7.51 -10.91 -11.46
CA GLY A 300 8.82 -11.43 -11.82
C GLY A 300 9.38 -10.84 -13.11
N LEU A 301 8.99 -9.60 -13.45
CA LEU A 301 9.41 -8.97 -14.71
C LEU A 301 10.95 -8.89 -14.82
N PRO A 302 11.52 -9.17 -16.00
CA PRO A 302 12.96 -9.07 -16.21
C PRO A 302 13.47 -7.65 -15.95
N ARG A 303 14.70 -7.52 -15.44
CA ARG A 303 15.30 -6.22 -15.13
C ARG A 303 15.27 -5.23 -16.30
N PHE A 304 15.41 -5.72 -17.53
CA PHE A 304 15.43 -4.92 -18.75
C PHE A 304 14.06 -4.72 -19.39
N PHE A 305 12.97 -5.14 -18.73
CA PHE A 305 11.62 -4.84 -19.18
C PHE A 305 11.44 -3.31 -19.28
N PRO A 306 10.76 -2.77 -20.32
CA PRO A 306 10.65 -1.34 -20.58
C PRO A 306 9.70 -0.63 -19.61
N LEU A 307 9.89 -0.86 -18.30
CA LEU A 307 9.22 -0.17 -17.21
C LEU A 307 10.27 0.68 -16.49
N PRO A 308 10.16 2.03 -16.53
CA PRO A 308 11.13 2.90 -15.88
C PRO A 308 11.19 2.60 -14.38
N GLY A 309 12.40 2.59 -13.82
CA GLY A 309 12.63 2.36 -12.39
C GLY A 309 12.67 0.89 -11.92
N LEU A 310 12.22 -0.07 -12.74
CA LEU A 310 12.28 -1.51 -12.39
C LEU A 310 13.72 -2.01 -12.08
N PRO A 311 14.78 -1.59 -12.82
CA PRO A 311 16.15 -1.94 -12.46
C PRO A 311 16.58 -1.46 -11.07
N GLY A 312 16.10 -0.28 -10.66
CA GLY A 312 16.34 0.30 -9.34
C GLY A 312 15.57 -0.44 -8.26
N ALA A 313 14.31 -0.78 -8.53
CA ALA A 313 13.49 -1.57 -7.60
C ALA A 313 14.05 -2.98 -7.37
N SER A 314 14.56 -3.62 -8.42
CA SER A 314 15.25 -4.91 -8.30
C SER A 314 16.51 -4.81 -7.43
N LEU A 315 17.22 -3.69 -7.50
CA LEU A 315 18.41 -3.44 -6.68
C LEU A 315 18.02 -3.15 -5.21
N ALA A 316 17.00 -2.32 -4.98
CA ALA A 316 16.46 -2.04 -3.65
C ALA A 316 16.00 -3.32 -2.94
N LYS A 317 15.23 -4.18 -3.62
CA LYS A 317 14.85 -5.51 -3.12
C LYS A 317 16.08 -6.33 -2.71
N LYS A 318 17.13 -6.34 -3.55
CA LYS A 318 18.36 -7.10 -3.26
C LYS A 318 19.06 -6.58 -2.00
N ARG A 319 19.17 -5.25 -1.83
CA ARG A 319 19.77 -4.64 -0.64
C ARG A 319 18.96 -4.93 0.63
N LEU A 320 17.64 -4.81 0.56
CA LEU A 320 16.73 -5.19 1.65
C LEU A 320 16.96 -6.64 2.10
N LEU A 321 16.97 -7.58 1.16
CA LEU A 321 17.18 -8.99 1.49
C LEU A 321 18.57 -9.28 2.05
N GLN A 322 19.60 -8.60 1.56
CA GLN A 322 20.96 -8.73 2.09
C GLN A 322 21.07 -8.23 3.53
N ASN A 323 20.56 -7.05 3.83
CA ASN A 323 20.61 -6.46 5.17
C ASN A 323 19.70 -7.22 6.16
N LEU A 324 18.52 -7.67 5.73
CA LEU A 324 17.65 -8.52 6.56
C LEU A 324 18.25 -9.90 6.81
N SER A 325 18.95 -10.49 5.82
CA SER A 325 19.68 -11.76 6.04
C SER A 325 20.79 -11.58 7.08
N ARG A 326 21.47 -10.42 7.06
CA ARG A 326 22.46 -10.08 8.07
C ARG A 326 21.82 -9.93 9.45
N LEU A 327 20.71 -9.19 9.56
CA LEU A 327 19.96 -9.05 10.80
C LEU A 327 19.53 -10.41 11.38
N CYS A 328 18.91 -11.29 10.59
CA CYS A 328 18.52 -12.62 11.07
C CYS A 328 19.73 -13.47 11.50
N LYS A 329 20.87 -13.31 10.82
CA LYS A 329 22.11 -13.99 11.21
C LYS A 329 22.63 -13.46 12.55
N ASP A 330 22.66 -12.15 12.73
CA ASP A 330 23.12 -11.49 13.95
C ASP A 330 22.19 -11.85 15.14
N LEU A 331 20.88 -12.02 14.91
CA LEU A 331 19.95 -12.53 15.92
C LEU A 331 20.18 -14.00 16.30
N THR A 332 20.61 -14.83 15.34
CA THR A 332 20.85 -16.27 15.57
C THR A 332 22.24 -16.54 16.17
N THR A 333 23.21 -15.70 15.82
CA THR A 333 24.59 -15.84 16.26
C THR A 333 25.12 -14.44 16.56
N PRO A 334 24.84 -13.90 17.76
CA PRO A 334 25.21 -12.54 18.11
C PRO A 334 26.73 -12.38 18.03
N PRO A 335 27.22 -11.26 17.46
CA PRO A 335 28.65 -10.99 17.42
C PRO A 335 29.20 -10.90 18.86
N PRO A 336 30.45 -11.33 19.10
CA PRO A 336 31.05 -11.22 20.44
C PRO A 336 31.07 -9.74 20.85
N LYS A 337 30.46 -9.42 22.00
CA LYS A 337 30.50 -8.06 22.57
C LYS A 337 31.98 -7.69 22.72
N ARG A 338 32.41 -6.58 22.12
CA ARG A 338 33.78 -6.08 22.32
C ARG A 338 33.87 -5.57 23.76
N GLU A 339 34.55 -6.30 24.62
CA GLU A 339 34.97 -5.80 25.93
C GLU A 339 35.96 -4.65 25.68
N ILE A 340 35.48 -3.41 25.77
CA ILE A 340 36.35 -2.24 25.77
C ILE A 340 36.96 -2.21 27.17
N ALA A 341 38.27 -2.44 27.25
CA ALA A 341 38.98 -2.73 28.51
C ALA A 341 39.02 -1.56 29.53
N ASP A 342 38.38 -0.42 29.26
CA ASP A 342 38.60 0.82 30.02
C ASP A 342 37.39 1.78 30.01
N ASP A 343 36.17 1.27 29.85
CA ASP A 343 34.96 2.09 29.97
C ASP A 343 34.23 1.78 31.29
N GLU A 344 34.46 2.60 32.32
CA GLU A 344 33.71 2.57 33.59
C GLU A 344 32.19 2.82 33.39
N SER A 345 31.76 3.19 32.18
CA SER A 345 30.35 3.28 31.77
C SER A 345 29.72 1.92 31.47
N ALA A 346 30.49 0.83 31.46
CA ALA A 346 29.97 -0.52 31.40
C ALA A 346 29.39 -0.93 32.77
N SER A 347 28.36 -0.21 33.24
CA SER A 347 27.34 -0.87 34.03
C SER A 347 26.89 -2.08 33.20
N GLY A 348 26.90 -3.27 33.78
CA GLY A 348 26.37 -4.48 33.15
C GLY A 348 24.85 -4.42 32.92
N GLU A 349 24.30 -3.24 32.66
CA GLU A 349 22.93 -3.02 32.27
C GLU A 349 22.74 -3.61 30.87
N GLU A 350 21.79 -4.55 30.80
CA GLU A 350 21.21 -5.05 29.57
C GLU A 350 20.93 -3.86 28.65
N THR A 351 21.77 -3.65 27.64
CA THR A 351 21.53 -2.62 26.63
C THR A 351 20.17 -2.89 26.01
N ASP A 352 19.39 -1.85 25.68
CA ASP A 352 18.07 -1.98 25.00
C ASP A 352 18.06 -2.94 23.79
N ALA A 353 19.24 -3.20 23.22
CA ALA A 353 19.52 -4.20 22.19
C ALA A 353 19.22 -5.66 22.57
N ASP A 354 19.18 -5.99 23.86
CA ASP A 354 18.90 -7.33 24.39
C ASP A 354 17.38 -7.53 24.66
N THR A 355 16.54 -6.51 24.44
CA THR A 355 15.08 -6.61 24.62
C THR A 355 14.47 -7.51 23.54
N PRO A 356 13.66 -8.52 23.92
CA PRO A 356 12.95 -9.36 22.94
C PRO A 356 12.04 -8.50 22.04
N THR A 357 12.19 -8.68 20.72
CA THR A 357 11.35 -8.02 19.71
C THR A 357 10.46 -9.04 19.00
N PRO A 358 9.40 -8.63 18.31
CA PRO A 358 8.61 -9.58 17.51
C PRO A 358 9.45 -10.37 16.49
N LEU A 359 10.55 -9.78 16.00
CA LEU A 359 11.49 -10.47 15.13
C LEU A 359 12.33 -11.51 15.85
N THR A 360 12.66 -11.36 17.14
CA THR A 360 13.38 -12.41 17.89
C THR A 360 12.50 -13.65 18.03
N ALA A 361 11.22 -13.48 18.37
CA ALA A 361 10.26 -14.59 18.45
C ALA A 361 10.08 -15.32 17.10
N LEU A 362 10.00 -14.56 15.99
CA LEU A 362 10.00 -15.15 14.65
C LEU A 362 11.31 -15.88 14.33
N ASN A 363 12.46 -15.32 14.71
CA ASN A 363 13.76 -15.95 14.49
C ASN A 363 13.91 -17.26 15.27
N ASP A 364 13.31 -17.36 16.45
CA ASP A 364 13.28 -18.60 17.24
C ASP A 364 12.49 -19.68 16.51
N LEU A 365 11.29 -19.36 16.00
CA LEU A 365 10.51 -20.27 15.15
C LEU A 365 11.30 -20.70 13.91
N PHE A 366 11.97 -19.74 13.25
CA PHE A 366 12.79 -20.04 12.08
C PHE A 366 13.95 -20.97 12.38
N SER A 367 14.51 -20.88 13.59
CA SER A 367 15.60 -21.74 14.07
C SER A 367 15.10 -23.14 14.43
N GLN A 368 13.96 -23.27 15.11
CA GLN A 368 13.32 -24.55 15.39
C GLN A 368 13.03 -25.36 14.12
N HIS A 369 12.68 -24.66 13.04
CA HIS A 369 12.41 -25.27 11.76
C HIS A 369 13.61 -25.25 10.80
N ASP A 370 14.84 -24.90 11.19
CA ASP A 370 16.01 -24.88 10.27
C ASP A 370 15.76 -24.13 8.95
N LEU A 371 15.13 -22.96 8.99
CA LEU A 371 14.95 -22.13 7.80
C LEU A 371 16.26 -21.46 7.37
N PRO A 372 16.60 -21.46 6.07
CA PRO A 372 17.78 -20.78 5.58
C PRO A 372 17.63 -19.25 5.71
N MET A 373 18.74 -18.55 5.92
CA MET A 373 18.76 -17.10 6.18
C MET A 373 18.06 -16.28 5.07
N GLN A 374 18.17 -16.69 3.81
CA GLN A 374 17.48 -16.02 2.71
C GLN A 374 15.95 -16.13 2.82
N ALA A 375 15.44 -17.27 3.33
CA ALA A 375 14.01 -17.44 3.55
C ALA A 375 13.53 -16.61 4.76
N ARG A 376 14.32 -16.58 5.84
CA ARG A 376 14.05 -15.72 7.01
C ARG A 376 13.93 -14.25 6.59
N ALA A 377 14.91 -13.76 5.84
CA ALA A 377 14.92 -12.40 5.32
C ALA A 377 13.70 -12.08 4.43
N ALA A 378 13.27 -13.01 3.57
CA ALA A 378 12.09 -12.83 2.73
C ALA A 378 10.79 -12.74 3.55
N ILE A 379 10.65 -13.58 4.59
CA ILE A 379 9.48 -13.54 5.50
C ILE A 379 9.49 -12.26 6.33
N THR A 380 10.65 -11.84 6.85
CA THR A 380 10.78 -10.56 7.57
C THR A 380 10.46 -9.37 6.67
N LEU A 381 10.89 -9.40 5.40
CA LEU A 381 10.56 -8.34 4.44
C LEU A 381 9.06 -8.26 4.16
N GLU A 382 8.37 -9.40 4.09
CA GLU A 382 6.91 -9.45 3.96
C GLU A 382 6.23 -8.81 5.17
N LEU A 383 6.66 -9.14 6.40
CA LEU A 383 6.11 -8.54 7.62
C LEU A 383 6.27 -7.00 7.63
N LEU A 384 7.48 -6.51 7.33
CA LEU A 384 7.74 -5.07 7.29
C LEU A 384 6.93 -4.39 6.17
N HIS A 385 6.86 -4.98 4.99
CA HIS A 385 6.08 -4.44 3.87
C HIS A 385 4.58 -4.42 4.17
N ARG A 386 4.04 -5.44 4.84
CA ARG A 386 2.63 -5.51 5.26
C ARG A 386 2.21 -4.32 6.13
N ILE A 387 3.08 -3.87 7.04
CA ILE A 387 2.83 -2.70 7.90
C ILE A 387 3.08 -1.40 7.12
N MET A 388 4.27 -1.26 6.52
CA MET A 388 4.71 0.01 5.93
C MET A 388 3.97 0.39 4.65
N SER A 389 3.54 -0.59 3.85
CA SER A 389 2.76 -0.34 2.62
C SER A 389 1.38 0.26 2.88
N LYS A 390 0.93 0.26 4.14
CA LYS A 390 -0.32 0.89 4.59
C LYS A 390 -0.08 2.13 5.43
N ALA A 391 0.77 2.04 6.46
CA ALA A 391 1.00 3.12 7.39
C ALA A 391 1.46 4.40 6.66
N VAL A 392 2.49 4.29 5.80
CA VAL A 392 3.05 5.45 5.11
C VAL A 392 2.04 6.10 4.15
N PRO A 393 1.42 5.39 3.19
CA PRO A 393 0.55 6.06 2.24
C PRO A 393 -0.73 6.58 2.92
N LEU A 394 -1.30 5.88 3.90
CA LEU A 394 -2.47 6.36 4.63
C LEU A 394 -2.18 7.61 5.45
N ALA A 395 -1.04 7.66 6.14
CA ALA A 395 -0.59 8.85 6.85
C ALA A 395 -0.51 10.05 5.91
N PHE A 396 0.19 9.90 4.78
CA PHE A 396 0.34 10.94 3.76
C PHE A 396 -1.02 11.42 3.23
N TRP A 397 -1.87 10.51 2.77
CA TRP A 397 -3.17 10.88 2.18
C TRP A 397 -4.09 11.57 3.18
N THR A 398 -4.06 11.12 4.44
CA THR A 398 -4.87 11.70 5.51
C THR A 398 -4.40 13.12 5.82
N LEU A 399 -3.09 13.33 6.02
CA LEU A 399 -2.53 14.66 6.24
C LEU A 399 -2.80 15.60 5.06
N LEU A 400 -2.54 15.14 3.82
CA LEU A 400 -2.75 15.93 2.62
C LEU A 400 -4.18 16.46 2.53
N HIS A 401 -5.19 15.61 2.75
CA HIS A 401 -6.60 16.02 2.66
C HIS A 401 -7.04 16.91 3.81
N ILE A 402 -6.59 16.63 5.05
CA ILE A 402 -6.87 17.49 6.21
C ILE A 402 -6.38 18.91 5.97
N TYR A 403 -5.10 19.08 5.60
CA TYR A 403 -4.52 20.41 5.38
C TYR A 403 -5.07 21.10 4.11
N ARG A 404 -5.33 20.33 3.04
CA ARG A 404 -5.94 20.86 1.82
C ARG A 404 -7.34 21.41 2.05
N GLN A 405 -8.20 20.70 2.77
CA GLN A 405 -9.56 21.19 3.04
C GLN A 405 -9.58 22.30 4.10
N SER A 406 -8.54 22.39 4.92
CA SER A 406 -8.41 23.44 5.94
C SER A 406 -7.82 24.74 5.40
N SER A 407 -7.46 24.83 4.11
CA SER A 407 -6.96 26.08 3.51
C SER A 407 -8.07 27.02 3.01
N SER A 408 -9.34 26.65 3.14
CA SER A 408 -10.49 27.50 2.81
C SER A 408 -10.87 28.38 4.02
N ASP A 409 -11.37 29.60 3.79
CA ASP A 409 -11.79 30.57 4.82
C ASP A 409 -13.07 30.17 5.61
N GLU A 410 -13.37 28.87 5.71
CA GLU A 410 -14.53 28.38 6.43
C GLU A 410 -14.32 28.41 7.96
N GLN A 411 -15.37 28.77 8.71
CA GLN A 411 -15.33 28.91 10.17
C GLN A 411 -15.06 27.59 10.93
N SER A 412 -15.21 26.43 10.29
CA SER A 412 -15.01 25.11 10.89
C SER A 412 -14.22 24.21 9.96
N THR A 413 -12.89 24.30 10.01
CA THR A 413 -12.01 23.47 9.17
C THR A 413 -11.75 22.08 9.79
N PRO A 414 -11.44 21.05 8.97
CA PRO A 414 -11.07 19.73 9.49
C PRO A 414 -9.92 19.77 10.51
N LEU A 415 -8.91 20.61 10.28
CA LEU A 415 -7.78 20.77 11.18
C LEU A 415 -8.21 21.33 12.55
N GLN A 416 -9.09 22.33 12.57
CA GLN A 416 -9.61 22.89 13.83
C GLN A 416 -10.44 21.87 14.61
N THR A 417 -11.29 21.10 13.93
CA THR A 417 -12.08 20.02 14.55
C THR A 417 -11.21 18.94 15.15
N ILE A 418 -10.15 18.50 14.46
CA ILE A 418 -9.19 17.53 15.00
C ILE A 418 -8.44 18.13 16.19
N ARG A 419 -8.02 19.39 16.11
CA ARG A 419 -7.30 20.07 17.20
C ARG A 419 -8.16 20.18 18.47
N THR A 420 -9.44 20.49 18.34
CA THR A 420 -10.36 20.57 19.49
C THR A 420 -10.64 19.18 20.06
N GLU A 421 -10.94 18.21 19.20
CA GLU A 421 -11.21 16.82 19.57
C GLU A 421 -10.04 16.15 20.29
N THR A 422 -8.81 16.37 19.81
CA THR A 422 -7.59 15.73 20.36
C THR A 422 -6.91 16.54 21.46
N SER A 423 -7.36 17.78 21.75
CA SER A 423 -6.69 18.73 22.65
C SER A 423 -6.33 18.16 24.02
N THR A 424 -7.24 17.40 24.64
CA THR A 424 -7.04 16.81 25.98
C THR A 424 -6.15 15.58 25.95
N TRP A 425 -6.07 14.89 24.81
CA TRP A 425 -5.32 13.66 24.65
C TRP A 425 -3.90 13.88 24.13
N ALA A 426 -3.74 14.63 23.04
CA ALA A 426 -2.48 14.95 22.39
C ALA A 426 -2.09 16.40 22.71
N GLN A 427 -1.46 16.61 23.86
CA GLN A 427 -1.17 17.95 24.37
C GLN A 427 0.15 18.45 23.81
N ALA A 428 0.08 19.46 22.94
CA ALA A 428 1.25 20.20 22.47
C ALA A 428 1.54 21.37 23.42
N ILE A 429 2.74 21.36 24.00
CA ILE A 429 3.16 22.26 25.07
C ILE A 429 4.44 22.95 24.65
N GLN A 430 4.55 24.25 24.92
CA GLN A 430 5.81 24.97 24.81
C GLN A 430 6.55 24.88 26.16
N PRO A 431 7.67 24.14 26.26
CA PRO A 431 8.45 24.08 27.49
C PRO A 431 9.06 25.46 27.78
N PRO A 432 9.36 25.76 29.07
CA PRO A 432 10.00 27.02 29.42
C PRO A 432 11.39 27.07 28.78
N SER A 433 11.66 28.12 28.00
CA SER A 433 12.97 28.35 27.41
C SER A 433 14.04 28.49 28.50
N ILE A 434 15.17 27.83 28.33
CA ILE A 434 16.33 27.97 29.23
C ILE A 434 16.93 29.37 29.07
N HIS A 435 16.93 29.90 27.85
CA HIS A 435 17.40 31.24 27.52
C HIS A 435 16.41 31.94 26.55
N PRO A 436 16.16 33.26 26.67
CA PRO A 436 15.24 33.98 25.77
C PRO A 436 15.59 33.86 24.29
N SER A 437 16.88 33.76 23.97
CA SER A 437 17.38 33.58 22.59
C SER A 437 17.37 32.12 22.09
N PHE A 438 17.08 31.15 22.97
CA PHE A 438 17.03 29.72 22.63
C PHE A 438 15.71 29.14 23.15
N PRO A 439 14.60 29.35 22.43
CA PRO A 439 13.34 28.73 22.79
C PRO A 439 13.48 27.21 22.77
N ALA A 440 12.98 26.56 23.82
CA ALA A 440 12.93 25.10 23.84
C ALA A 440 12.07 24.58 22.66
N PRO A 441 12.37 23.43 22.06
CA PRO A 441 11.50 22.85 21.06
C PRO A 441 10.12 22.54 21.67
N PRO A 442 9.03 22.66 20.88
CA PRO A 442 7.70 22.32 21.36
C PRO A 442 7.64 20.82 21.68
N ALA A 443 7.00 20.44 22.78
CA ALA A 443 6.87 19.05 23.19
C ALA A 443 5.44 18.56 22.97
N ILE A 444 5.27 17.27 22.74
CA ILE A 444 3.95 16.63 22.71
C ILE A 444 3.88 15.45 23.68
N SER A 445 2.79 15.39 24.45
CA SER A 445 2.52 14.28 25.35
C SER A 445 1.14 13.69 25.08
N PHE A 446 1.05 12.36 25.05
CA PHE A 446 -0.20 11.63 24.97
C PHE A 446 -0.64 11.17 26.35
N SER A 447 -1.88 11.48 26.75
CA SER A 447 -2.35 11.24 28.12
C SER A 447 -2.63 9.76 28.46
N SER A 448 -3.01 8.95 27.46
CA SER A 448 -3.28 7.51 27.66
C SER A 448 -3.32 6.73 26.35
N LEU A 449 -3.27 5.39 26.46
CA LEU A 449 -3.42 4.45 25.33
C LEU A 449 -4.88 4.27 24.87
N SER A 450 -5.85 4.57 25.75
CA SER A 450 -7.27 4.24 25.54
C SER A 450 -7.82 4.75 24.20
N PRO A 451 -7.52 5.98 23.74
CA PRO A 451 -8.05 6.48 22.48
C PRO A 451 -7.56 5.73 21.22
N CYS A 452 -6.44 5.01 21.30
CA CYS A 452 -5.92 4.25 20.17
C CYS A 452 -6.82 3.04 19.84
N PHE A 453 -7.41 2.42 20.85
CA PHE A 453 -8.20 1.19 20.72
C PHE A 453 -9.72 1.41 20.86
N ASN A 454 -10.14 2.46 21.58
CA ASN A 454 -11.57 2.72 21.76
C ASN A 454 -12.21 3.28 20.46
N PRO A 455 -13.15 2.56 19.83
CA PRO A 455 -13.76 2.99 18.57
C PRO A 455 -14.61 4.26 18.70
N SER A 456 -15.14 4.54 19.89
CA SER A 456 -15.95 5.74 20.17
C SER A 456 -15.11 6.98 20.48
N SER A 457 -13.80 6.82 20.64
CA SER A 457 -12.89 7.94 20.87
C SER A 457 -12.41 8.55 19.56
N LEU A 458 -12.21 9.87 19.55
CA LEU A 458 -11.73 10.63 18.39
C LEU A 458 -12.54 10.35 17.10
N PRO A 459 -13.89 10.42 17.14
CA PRO A 459 -14.75 10.07 16.01
C PRO A 459 -14.40 10.81 14.71
N TYR A 460 -14.03 12.09 14.75
CA TYR A 460 -13.75 12.86 13.54
C TYR A 460 -12.38 12.53 12.95
N LEU A 461 -11.33 12.40 13.77
CA LEU A 461 -10.03 11.94 13.31
C LEU A 461 -10.09 10.53 12.71
N ARG A 462 -10.80 9.60 13.37
CA ARG A 462 -11.05 8.25 12.84
C ARG A 462 -11.78 8.33 11.50
N ALA A 463 -12.79 9.18 11.39
CA ALA A 463 -13.52 9.38 10.14
C ALA A 463 -12.62 9.88 9.00
N CYS A 464 -11.67 10.78 9.27
CA CYS A 464 -10.68 11.23 8.29
C CYS A 464 -9.77 10.08 7.80
N LEU A 465 -9.33 9.22 8.73
CA LEU A 465 -8.52 8.05 8.39
C LEU A 465 -9.32 7.01 7.60
N PHE A 466 -10.57 6.74 8.00
CA PHE A 466 -11.45 5.81 7.29
C PHE A 466 -11.78 6.29 5.88
N GLU A 467 -12.04 7.58 5.69
CA GLU A 467 -12.31 8.13 4.36
C GLU A 467 -11.07 8.05 3.46
N SER A 468 -9.88 8.32 4.01
CA SER A 468 -8.62 8.14 3.28
C SER A 468 -8.40 6.68 2.90
N ARG A 469 -8.67 5.74 3.81
CA ARG A 469 -8.62 4.30 3.53
C ARG A 469 -9.63 3.90 2.46
N ARG A 470 -10.87 4.40 2.51
CA ARG A 470 -11.91 4.14 1.52
C ARG A 470 -11.43 4.51 0.11
N LEU A 471 -10.88 5.71 -0.04
CA LEU A 471 -10.43 6.25 -1.33
C LEU A 471 -9.17 5.60 -1.88
N TYR A 472 -8.24 5.17 -1.03
CA TYR A 472 -6.90 4.77 -1.48
C TYR A 472 -6.56 3.29 -1.23
N ASN A 473 -7.41 2.53 -0.55
CA ASN A 473 -7.22 1.08 -0.45
C ASN A 473 -7.27 0.45 -1.85
N ALA A 474 -6.30 -0.44 -2.12
CA ALA A 474 -6.07 -1.04 -3.43
C ALA A 474 -5.55 -2.49 -3.32
N SER A 475 -5.90 -3.20 -2.25
CA SER A 475 -5.53 -4.61 -2.06
C SER A 475 -6.08 -5.53 -3.17
N ILE A 476 -5.39 -6.64 -3.41
CA ILE A 476 -5.77 -7.72 -4.33
C ILE A 476 -6.06 -9.04 -3.61
N THR A 477 -6.42 -8.99 -2.32
CA THR A 477 -6.71 -10.19 -1.54
C THR A 477 -7.78 -11.04 -2.23
N THR A 478 -7.44 -12.31 -2.50
CA THR A 478 -8.32 -13.29 -3.13
C THR A 478 -8.41 -14.52 -2.24
N ALA A 479 -9.63 -14.97 -1.97
CA ALA A 479 -9.90 -16.23 -1.30
C ALA A 479 -10.37 -17.29 -2.29
N LYS A 480 -10.00 -18.53 -2.05
CA LYS A 480 -10.54 -19.72 -2.72
C LYS A 480 -11.71 -20.25 -1.90
N ILE A 481 -12.80 -20.55 -2.58
CA ILE A 481 -14.00 -21.13 -1.97
C ILE A 481 -13.80 -22.65 -1.89
N THR A 482 -13.70 -23.19 -0.68
CA THR A 482 -13.45 -24.62 -0.45
C THR A 482 -14.75 -25.41 -0.35
N LYS A 483 -15.79 -24.81 0.23
CA LYS A 483 -17.12 -25.38 0.41
C LYS A 483 -18.17 -24.45 -0.22
N PRO A 484 -19.30 -24.97 -0.74
CA PRO A 484 -20.35 -24.12 -1.30
C PRO A 484 -20.89 -23.15 -0.25
N ILE A 485 -21.02 -21.87 -0.61
CA ILE A 485 -21.58 -20.83 0.26
C ILE A 485 -22.94 -20.42 -0.30
N ILE A 486 -23.97 -20.49 0.53
CA ILE A 486 -25.34 -20.12 0.16
C ILE A 486 -25.69 -18.84 0.92
N VAL A 487 -25.94 -17.75 0.20
CA VAL A 487 -26.24 -16.44 0.80
C VAL A 487 -27.54 -15.90 0.24
N THR A 488 -28.45 -15.53 1.13
CA THR A 488 -29.69 -14.83 0.76
C THR A 488 -29.42 -13.34 0.69
N ASP A 489 -29.88 -12.70 -0.38
CA ASP A 489 -29.69 -11.27 -0.59
C ASP A 489 -30.55 -10.45 0.40
N PRO A 490 -29.92 -9.66 1.30
CA PRO A 490 -30.65 -8.87 2.28
C PRO A 490 -31.47 -7.72 1.65
N SER A 491 -31.12 -7.31 0.42
CA SER A 491 -31.76 -6.18 -0.27
C SER A 491 -32.97 -6.59 -1.13
N SER A 492 -33.28 -7.87 -1.21
CA SER A 492 -34.42 -8.36 -2.00
C SER A 492 -35.77 -8.09 -1.31
N THR A 493 -36.43 -6.99 -1.65
CA THR A 493 -37.74 -6.57 -1.09
C THR A 493 -38.94 -7.42 -1.60
N SER A 494 -38.69 -8.56 -2.24
CA SER A 494 -39.76 -9.43 -2.74
C SER A 494 -40.44 -10.15 -1.57
N ALA A 495 -41.77 -10.05 -1.47
CA ALA A 495 -42.61 -10.62 -0.39
C ALA A 495 -42.59 -12.17 -0.24
N GLY A 496 -41.60 -12.85 -0.82
CA GLY A 496 -41.35 -14.28 -0.68
C GLY A 496 -39.88 -14.67 -0.44
N GLY A 497 -39.00 -13.70 -0.12
CA GLY A 497 -37.55 -13.91 0.01
C GLY A 497 -36.90 -14.22 -1.35
N GLY A 498 -35.98 -13.37 -1.81
CA GLY A 498 -35.24 -13.66 -3.05
C GLY A 498 -34.56 -15.04 -2.99
N ALA A 499 -34.55 -15.76 -4.12
CA ALA A 499 -33.86 -17.05 -4.20
C ALA A 499 -32.38 -16.89 -3.79
N PRO A 500 -31.86 -17.74 -2.89
CA PRO A 500 -30.50 -17.58 -2.38
C PRO A 500 -29.47 -17.78 -3.48
N PHE A 501 -28.38 -17.03 -3.40
CA PHE A 501 -27.23 -17.18 -4.27
C PHE A 501 -26.34 -18.32 -3.79
N GLU A 502 -25.88 -19.15 -4.72
CA GLU A 502 -24.90 -20.19 -4.46
C GLU A 502 -23.56 -19.85 -5.10
N LEU A 503 -22.54 -19.73 -4.27
CA LEU A 503 -21.15 -19.62 -4.67
C LEU A 503 -20.55 -21.03 -4.79
N GLU A 504 -20.15 -21.38 -6.01
CA GLU A 504 -19.65 -22.71 -6.34
C GLU A 504 -18.29 -22.98 -5.66
N PRO A 505 -18.05 -24.19 -5.15
CA PRO A 505 -16.74 -24.58 -4.64
C PRO A 505 -15.68 -24.57 -5.76
N HIS A 506 -14.41 -24.39 -5.38
CA HIS A 506 -13.26 -24.25 -6.27
C HIS A 506 -13.27 -23.02 -7.18
N THR A 507 -14.17 -22.06 -6.92
CA THR A 507 -14.11 -20.72 -7.51
C THR A 507 -13.36 -19.76 -6.58
N HIS A 508 -12.97 -18.60 -7.11
CA HIS A 508 -12.25 -17.59 -6.35
C HIS A 508 -13.18 -16.43 -6.00
N LEU A 509 -12.95 -15.79 -4.86
CA LEU A 509 -13.61 -14.57 -4.39
C LEU A 509 -12.57 -13.47 -4.29
N ASP A 510 -12.72 -12.41 -5.10
CA ASP A 510 -11.77 -11.29 -5.09
C ASP A 510 -12.21 -10.23 -4.08
N ILE A 511 -11.77 -10.38 -2.84
CA ILE A 511 -12.18 -9.54 -1.69
C ILE A 511 -11.67 -8.11 -1.86
N GLY A 512 -10.37 -7.94 -2.15
CA GLY A 512 -9.75 -6.61 -2.28
C GLY A 512 -10.35 -5.80 -3.43
N LEU A 513 -10.61 -6.44 -4.57
CA LEU A 513 -11.27 -5.80 -5.72
C LEU A 513 -12.75 -5.47 -5.42
N SER A 514 -13.46 -6.37 -4.75
CA SER A 514 -14.85 -6.13 -4.32
C SER A 514 -14.93 -4.90 -3.42
N GLN A 515 -14.06 -4.82 -2.40
CA GLN A 515 -13.99 -3.67 -1.50
C GLN A 515 -13.66 -2.38 -2.24
N ARG A 516 -12.71 -2.42 -3.18
CA ARG A 516 -12.39 -1.26 -4.04
C ARG A 516 -13.61 -0.78 -4.82
N LEU A 517 -14.33 -1.69 -5.48
CA LEU A 517 -15.49 -1.35 -6.30
C LEU A 517 -16.67 -0.84 -5.48
N ILE A 518 -16.89 -1.40 -4.29
CA ILE A 518 -17.88 -0.91 -3.32
C ILE A 518 -17.51 0.52 -2.91
N ASN A 519 -16.25 0.75 -2.53
CA ASN A 519 -15.78 2.04 -2.05
C ASN A 519 -15.91 3.17 -3.07
N ILE A 520 -15.71 2.89 -4.37
CA ILE A 520 -15.80 3.89 -5.45
C ILE A 520 -17.18 3.94 -6.12
N SER A 521 -18.17 3.20 -5.59
CA SER A 521 -19.49 3.07 -6.20
C SER A 521 -20.42 4.21 -5.78
N THR A 522 -21.04 4.88 -6.75
CA THR A 522 -22.09 5.89 -6.54
C THR A 522 -23.35 5.32 -5.87
N ALA A 523 -23.57 4.00 -5.99
CA ALA A 523 -24.68 3.32 -5.34
C ALA A 523 -24.54 3.24 -3.80
N GLU A 524 -23.30 3.27 -3.29
CA GLU A 524 -23.02 3.15 -1.84
C GLU A 524 -22.62 4.51 -1.24
N TYR A 525 -21.90 5.34 -2.00
CA TYR A 525 -21.41 6.64 -1.56
C TYR A 525 -21.80 7.74 -2.55
N LEU A 526 -22.48 8.79 -2.06
CA LEU A 526 -22.77 9.99 -2.85
C LEU A 526 -21.47 10.71 -3.23
N SER A 527 -21.14 10.94 -4.50
CA SER A 527 -19.83 11.51 -4.90
C SER A 527 -18.64 10.69 -4.37
N PRO A 528 -18.48 9.42 -4.83
CA PRO A 528 -17.50 8.49 -4.26
C PRO A 528 -16.04 8.91 -4.50
N ASP A 529 -15.78 9.75 -5.50
CA ASP A 529 -14.44 10.22 -5.86
C ASP A 529 -13.97 11.41 -4.97
N GLU A 530 -14.87 12.00 -4.16
CA GLU A 530 -14.55 13.13 -3.28
C GLU A 530 -14.23 12.66 -1.86
N TRP A 531 -13.20 13.26 -1.25
CA TRP A 531 -12.85 13.03 0.16
C TRP A 531 -13.78 13.84 1.05
N ASN A 532 -14.62 13.15 1.82
CA ASN A 532 -15.50 13.76 2.80
C ASN A 532 -15.52 12.95 4.12
N PRO A 533 -14.88 13.44 5.20
CA PRO A 533 -14.81 12.72 6.46
C PRO A 533 -16.18 12.62 7.14
N SER A 534 -17.13 13.50 6.83
CA SER A 534 -18.46 13.47 7.48
C SER A 534 -19.27 12.20 7.18
N ARG A 535 -18.92 11.45 6.12
CA ARG A 535 -19.57 10.18 5.76
C ARG A 535 -19.47 9.14 6.86
N SER A 536 -18.28 9.01 7.43
CA SER A 536 -17.99 7.98 8.43
C SER A 536 -18.45 8.38 9.83
N THR A 537 -18.56 9.69 10.13
CA THR A 537 -19.09 10.15 11.44
C THR A 537 -20.55 9.75 11.68
N PHE A 538 -21.39 9.70 10.63
CA PHE A 538 -22.79 9.27 10.78
C PHE A 538 -22.94 7.75 10.77
N ALA A 539 -22.07 7.03 10.04
CA ALA A 539 -22.15 5.58 9.91
C ALA A 539 -21.52 4.81 11.10
N HIS A 540 -20.50 5.37 11.75
CA HIS A 540 -19.71 4.67 12.79
C HIS A 540 -20.03 5.10 14.23
N SER A 541 -21.06 5.93 14.42
CA SER A 541 -21.67 6.13 15.74
C SER A 541 -22.20 4.80 16.33
N GLN A 542 -22.49 3.77 15.49
CA GLN A 542 -23.08 2.50 15.96
C GLN A 542 -22.67 1.21 15.20
N ALA A 543 -21.83 1.24 14.16
CA ALA A 543 -21.54 0.04 13.35
C ALA A 543 -20.14 -0.56 13.64
N PRO A 544 -20.01 -1.89 13.79
CA PRO A 544 -18.71 -2.57 13.89
C PRO A 544 -17.88 -2.38 12.61
N VAL A 545 -16.56 -2.49 12.73
CA VAL A 545 -15.63 -2.50 11.58
C VAL A 545 -16.10 -3.58 10.58
N PRO A 546 -16.20 -3.29 9.27
CA PRO A 546 -16.62 -4.28 8.29
C PRO A 546 -15.76 -5.54 8.38
N LEU A 547 -16.37 -6.73 8.32
CA LEU A 547 -15.63 -8.00 8.35
C LEU A 547 -14.65 -8.11 7.17
N SER A 548 -14.97 -7.45 6.06
CA SER A 548 -14.07 -7.24 4.92
C SER A 548 -12.75 -6.55 5.23
N ALA A 549 -12.65 -5.82 6.34
CA ALA A 549 -11.42 -5.17 6.77
C ALA A 549 -10.59 -6.02 7.76
N THR A 550 -11.08 -7.18 8.20
CA THR A 550 -10.43 -7.94 9.30
C THR A 550 -10.15 -9.41 8.98
N VAL A 551 -10.95 -10.10 8.16
CA VAL A 551 -10.85 -11.57 8.00
C VAL A 551 -9.55 -12.05 7.35
N PHE A 552 -8.89 -11.21 6.54
CA PHE A 552 -7.61 -11.54 5.89
C PHE A 552 -6.55 -10.46 6.11
N ASP A 553 -6.74 -9.62 7.14
CA ASP A 553 -5.95 -8.42 7.30
C ASP A 553 -5.79 -8.01 8.76
N ASP A 554 -4.91 -8.72 9.46
CA ASP A 554 -4.67 -8.51 10.89
C ASP A 554 -3.91 -7.20 11.19
N SER A 555 -3.34 -6.55 10.17
CA SER A 555 -2.49 -5.36 10.34
C SER A 555 -3.28 -4.07 10.57
N GLU A 556 -4.58 -4.05 10.28
CA GLU A 556 -5.40 -2.83 10.30
C GLU A 556 -5.51 -2.18 11.68
N GLU A 557 -5.62 -2.98 12.74
CA GLU A 557 -5.74 -2.47 14.11
C GLU A 557 -4.44 -1.77 14.54
N LEU A 558 -3.30 -2.42 14.35
CA LEU A 558 -1.98 -1.86 14.63
C LEU A 558 -1.74 -0.57 13.84
N VAL A 559 -1.98 -0.60 12.52
CA VAL A 559 -1.79 0.58 11.67
C VAL A 559 -2.69 1.72 12.11
N THR A 560 -3.96 1.45 12.45
CA THR A 560 -4.87 2.49 12.95
C THR A 560 -4.38 3.06 14.29
N ALA A 561 -3.97 2.20 15.22
CA ALA A 561 -3.45 2.60 16.52
C ALA A 561 -2.17 3.44 16.42
N MET A 562 -1.33 3.22 15.41
CA MET A 562 -0.14 4.05 15.14
C MET A 562 -0.49 5.36 14.43
N LEU A 563 -1.41 5.33 13.47
CA LEU A 563 -1.74 6.53 12.67
C LEU A 563 -2.50 7.59 13.46
N LEU A 564 -3.33 7.20 14.43
CA LEU A 564 -4.06 8.15 15.28
C LEU A 564 -3.12 9.14 16.01
N PRO A 565 -2.16 8.70 16.83
CA PRO A 565 -1.26 9.63 17.52
C PRO A 565 -0.32 10.38 16.57
N PHE A 566 0.12 9.75 15.47
CA PHE A 566 0.94 10.46 14.48
C PHE A 566 0.17 11.62 13.84
N VAL A 567 -1.02 11.37 13.29
CA VAL A 567 -1.82 12.42 12.63
C VAL A 567 -2.29 13.47 13.63
N ALA A 568 -2.76 13.06 14.82
CA ALA A 568 -3.15 13.99 15.88
C ALA A 568 -1.97 14.87 16.29
N GLY A 569 -0.80 14.28 16.49
CA GLY A 569 0.39 15.02 16.89
C GLY A 569 0.88 15.99 15.82
N VAL A 570 0.85 15.58 14.54
CA VAL A 570 1.19 16.47 13.43
C VAL A 570 0.25 17.67 13.40
N CYS A 571 -1.06 17.43 13.49
CA CYS A 571 -2.08 18.48 13.53
C CYS A 571 -1.92 19.44 14.72
N GLN A 572 -1.44 18.95 15.88
CA GLN A 572 -1.27 19.76 17.08
C GLN A 572 0.01 20.59 17.09
N LEU A 573 1.12 20.08 16.54
CA LEU A 573 2.43 20.74 16.57
C LEU A 573 2.74 21.58 15.32
N TRP A 574 2.23 21.16 14.16
CA TRP A 574 2.70 21.66 12.86
C TRP A 574 1.59 22.31 12.05
N GLU A 575 1.96 23.32 11.27
CA GLU A 575 1.10 23.90 10.25
C GLU A 575 1.71 23.66 8.88
N ILE A 576 0.93 23.06 7.99
CA ILE A 576 1.36 22.67 6.67
C ILE A 576 0.51 23.43 5.65
N GLY A 577 1.18 24.26 4.86
CA GLY A 577 0.61 25.04 3.76
C GLY A 577 1.17 24.61 2.40
N VAL A 578 0.69 25.27 1.34
CA VAL A 578 1.16 24.98 -0.01
C VAL A 578 2.49 25.70 -0.27
N ALA A 579 3.45 25.00 -0.85
CA ALA A 579 4.65 25.64 -1.38
C ALA A 579 4.31 26.37 -2.71
N PRO A 580 4.76 27.62 -2.94
CA PRO A 580 4.63 28.27 -4.22
C PRO A 580 5.31 27.44 -5.31
N LYS A 581 4.68 27.31 -6.49
CA LYS A 581 5.32 26.66 -7.63
C LYS A 581 6.55 27.47 -8.04
N ARG A 582 7.75 26.98 -7.70
CA ARG A 582 8.99 27.47 -8.29
C ARG A 582 9.04 27.02 -9.75
N GLY A 583 9.25 27.96 -10.67
CA GLY A 583 9.46 27.59 -12.07
C GLY A 583 10.81 26.88 -12.25
N LEU A 584 10.91 25.92 -13.17
CA LEU A 584 12.19 25.27 -13.54
C LEU A 584 13.30 26.29 -13.83
N TRP A 585 12.95 27.45 -14.39
CA TRP A 585 13.89 28.55 -14.66
C TRP A 585 14.31 29.32 -13.40
N GLU A 586 13.42 29.45 -12.41
CA GLU A 586 13.76 30.09 -11.12
C GLU A 586 14.72 29.19 -10.34
N GLU A 587 14.50 27.87 -10.34
CA GLU A 587 15.38 26.89 -9.67
C GLU A 587 16.77 26.81 -10.33
N VAL A 588 16.84 26.90 -11.66
CA VAL A 588 18.13 26.95 -12.39
C VAL A 588 18.86 28.27 -12.12
N MET A 589 18.16 29.40 -12.07
CA MET A 589 18.77 30.69 -11.74
C MET A 589 19.24 30.76 -10.28
N GLU A 590 18.49 30.19 -9.35
CA GLU A 590 18.85 30.13 -7.93
C GLU A 590 20.08 29.24 -7.71
N LYS A 591 20.10 28.04 -8.30
CA LYS A 591 21.28 27.15 -8.26
C LYS A 591 22.52 27.77 -8.93
N GLN A 592 22.32 28.57 -9.98
CA GLN A 592 23.42 29.29 -10.63
C GLN A 592 23.92 30.47 -9.78
N ALA A 593 23.01 31.16 -9.08
CA ALA A 593 23.35 32.24 -8.14
C ALA A 593 24.11 31.70 -6.92
N GLU A 594 23.64 30.60 -6.32
CA GLU A 594 24.31 29.89 -5.22
C GLU A 594 25.71 29.38 -5.63
N ALA A 595 25.84 28.81 -6.83
CA ALA A 595 27.14 28.36 -7.36
C ALA A 595 28.10 29.52 -7.69
N SER A 596 27.59 30.72 -7.95
CA SER A 596 28.39 31.91 -8.28
C SER A 596 28.85 32.72 -7.05
N GLY A 597 28.40 32.36 -5.85
CA GLY A 597 28.75 33.07 -4.62
C GLY A 597 28.06 34.43 -4.45
N GLU A 598 27.14 34.81 -5.34
CA GLU A 598 26.26 35.98 -5.17
C GLU A 598 25.09 35.62 -4.23
N GLY A 599 25.41 35.23 -3.00
CA GLY A 599 24.44 35.09 -1.94
C GLY A 599 23.96 36.48 -1.50
N GLY A 600 22.74 36.84 -1.88
CA GLY A 600 21.97 37.86 -1.17
C GLY A 600 21.39 38.99 -2.02
N LYS A 601 20.08 38.88 -2.28
CA LYS A 601 19.04 39.91 -2.10
C LYS A 601 17.79 39.44 -2.83
N GLY A 602 16.97 38.63 -2.14
CA GLY A 602 15.61 38.34 -2.58
C GLY A 602 14.85 39.66 -2.76
N LYS A 603 14.62 40.05 -4.02
CA LYS A 603 13.65 41.10 -4.33
C LYS A 603 12.31 40.63 -3.76
N GLY A 604 11.68 41.47 -2.95
CA GLY A 604 10.34 41.27 -2.39
C GLY A 604 9.27 41.15 -3.48
N GLY A 605 9.23 39.99 -4.13
CA GLY A 605 8.15 39.57 -4.99
C GLY A 605 6.95 39.23 -4.12
N LYS A 606 5.76 39.67 -4.54
CA LYS A 606 4.49 39.25 -3.93
C LYS A 606 4.52 37.73 -3.75
N ARG A 607 4.31 37.25 -2.51
CA ARG A 607 4.14 35.82 -2.20
C ARG A 607 3.10 35.26 -3.18
N LYS A 608 3.53 34.44 -4.13
CA LYS A 608 2.61 33.74 -5.03
C LYS A 608 1.87 32.72 -4.14
N GLU A 609 0.55 32.81 -4.06
CA GLU A 609 -0.24 31.82 -3.35
C GLU A 609 -0.13 30.47 -4.08
N GLY A 610 0.34 29.45 -3.38
CA GLY A 610 0.40 28.09 -3.90
C GLY A 610 -1.01 27.49 -3.95
N VAL A 611 -1.27 26.62 -4.94
CA VAL A 611 -2.52 25.86 -5.05
C VAL A 611 -2.26 24.40 -4.68
N TRP A 612 -3.04 23.85 -3.74
CA TRP A 612 -2.98 22.43 -3.42
C TRP A 612 -3.27 21.58 -4.67
N VAL A 613 -2.32 20.72 -5.04
CA VAL A 613 -2.49 19.73 -6.10
C VAL A 613 -2.50 18.35 -5.47
N VAL A 614 -3.61 17.63 -5.59
CA VAL A 614 -3.66 16.21 -5.21
C VAL A 614 -2.96 15.42 -6.31
N PRO A 615 -1.86 14.71 -6.00
CA PRO A 615 -1.16 13.92 -6.99
C PRO A 615 -2.05 12.75 -7.43
N GLY A 616 -1.89 12.31 -8.68
CA GLY A 616 -2.57 11.08 -9.12
C GLY A 616 -2.14 9.90 -8.26
N ALA A 617 -3.08 9.02 -7.91
CA ALA A 617 -2.78 7.81 -7.16
C ALA A 617 -2.28 6.70 -8.10
N VAL A 618 -1.26 5.96 -7.70
CA VAL A 618 -0.76 4.77 -8.41
C VAL A 618 -0.77 3.55 -7.50
N ASP A 619 -0.91 2.37 -8.09
CA ASP A 619 -1.03 1.12 -7.34
C ASP A 619 0.21 0.84 -6.48
N GLY A 620 0.01 0.75 -5.17
CA GLY A 620 0.96 0.19 -4.20
C GLY A 620 0.55 -1.21 -3.75
N GLY A 621 1.33 -1.83 -2.85
CA GLY A 621 1.08 -3.21 -2.41
C GLY A 621 -0.26 -3.42 -1.69
N SER A 622 -0.69 -2.43 -0.90
CA SER A 622 -1.98 -2.47 -0.19
C SER A 622 -2.77 -1.18 -0.37
N VAL A 623 -2.12 -0.03 -0.16
CA VAL A 623 -2.70 1.30 -0.36
C VAL A 623 -2.01 1.97 -1.54
N MET A 624 -2.77 2.74 -2.33
CA MET A 624 -2.22 3.52 -3.43
C MET A 624 -1.22 4.55 -2.90
N ILE A 625 -0.18 4.81 -3.68
CA ILE A 625 0.85 5.82 -3.37
C ILE A 625 0.69 7.02 -4.31
N PRO A 626 1.19 8.21 -3.94
CA PRO A 626 1.17 9.35 -4.85
C PRO A 626 2.12 9.12 -6.04
N LYS A 627 1.69 9.50 -7.25
CA LYS A 627 2.47 9.38 -8.49
C LYS A 627 3.76 10.22 -8.46
N GLY A 628 3.71 11.33 -7.75
CA GLY A 628 4.82 12.24 -7.47
C GLY A 628 4.57 12.93 -6.14
N ASP A 629 5.62 13.43 -5.53
CA ASP A 629 5.53 14.06 -4.21
C ASP A 629 4.79 15.41 -4.27
N VAL A 630 4.30 15.86 -3.11
CA VAL A 630 3.65 17.16 -2.92
C VAL A 630 4.60 18.02 -2.11
N ARG A 631 5.16 19.03 -2.76
CA ARG A 631 5.99 20.02 -2.09
C ARG A 631 5.10 20.92 -1.23
N VAL A 632 5.36 20.93 0.07
CA VAL A 632 4.59 21.67 1.07
C VAL A 632 5.47 22.64 1.81
N ARG A 633 4.85 23.63 2.43
CA ARG A 633 5.50 24.53 3.37
C ARG A 633 5.11 24.16 4.78
N VAL A 634 6.08 23.93 5.65
CA VAL A 634 5.84 23.53 7.04
C VAL A 634 6.37 24.60 7.98
N ARG A 635 5.59 24.92 9.01
CA ARG A 635 5.96 25.80 10.12
C ARG A 635 5.56 25.20 11.45
N ARG A 636 6.24 25.61 12.52
CA ARG A 636 5.80 25.30 13.89
C ARG A 636 4.52 26.06 14.20
N ARG A 637 3.61 25.44 14.93
CA ARG A 637 2.41 26.11 15.41
C ARG A 637 2.77 27.11 16.52
N GLU A 638 2.30 28.34 16.37
CA GLU A 638 2.43 29.37 17.38
C GLU A 638 1.33 29.31 18.44
N GLY A 639 1.55 29.95 19.59
CA GLY A 639 0.53 30.09 20.64
C GLY A 639 0.23 28.81 21.45
N LEU A 640 1.17 27.87 21.50
CA LEU A 640 1.06 26.68 22.34
C LEU A 640 0.98 27.04 23.84
N GLU A 641 0.30 26.21 24.62
CA GLU A 641 0.19 26.39 26.06
C GLU A 641 1.58 26.35 26.71
N ARG A 642 1.90 27.36 27.53
CA ARG A 642 3.17 27.42 28.24
C ARG A 642 3.08 26.60 29.53
N LYS A 643 3.97 25.63 29.71
CA LYS A 643 4.10 24.93 30.99
C LYS A 643 4.53 25.95 32.05
N ARG A 644 3.63 26.34 32.95
CA ARG A 644 3.98 27.19 34.10
C ARG A 644 5.04 26.43 34.90
N ARG A 645 6.19 27.08 35.18
CA ARG A 645 7.17 26.54 36.13
C ARG A 645 6.42 26.28 37.44
N GLY A 646 6.27 25.01 37.80
CA GLY A 646 5.85 24.64 39.15
C GLY A 646 6.88 25.21 40.13
N MET A 647 6.38 25.86 41.17
CA MET A 647 7.16 26.21 42.37
C MET A 647 7.66 24.94 43.05
#